data_AF-A0AA95B8C9-F1
#
_entry.id   AF-A0AA95B8C9-F1
#
_cell.length_a   1.000
_cell.length_b   1.000
_cell.length_c   1.000
_cell.angle_alpha   90.00
_cell.angle_beta   90.00
_cell.angle_gamma   90.00
#
_symmetry.space_group_name_H-M   'P 1'
#
loop_
_entity.id
_entity.type
_entity.pdbx_description
1 polymer ?
#
loop_
_entity_poly.entity_id
_entity_poly.type
_entity_poly.pdbx_seq_one_letter_code
_entity_poly.pdbx_strand_id
1 'polypeptide(L)'
;MNEESQEIKEILAGNKDKYFQIIDRYKDKLFAVAYHMSATELEAEKLIEQGFLEVYQNLEKYEESIFFSDWLYERFIPILGKKREKDSTKQAKLPFHNPQYIEMEEALHSLAPEAKFQLLLIKLMDFTPAKLSGFIGKSKEVIEKNYSASLKQIRRCTLSSEIHQEGEDCHSEEELSLYFDGKLSDEAEQKMNDHLEFCPDCREVLHLLKQEEATLEKVLEYPKLNESFNDQVLSKLDPYVPAKPKHRTWKYQLSVVGILGAIFLFSVVILPTLKPLASMVSTYMEHGTIYNVWTEGTYAVTDEGITLEITDVEIDSLYMAVYYEISRVGDEPPKKFPVEDVDFYSSKPLRIVDEVGSHYPVDATIPDHLRHARSLAEEEGEEKERPYYLLKMPDKLPDEFNLEINFARLQGQYGKWNIEIPIRYDKVEDTAVTVKLGKTINIDDKAVVDIMDATYSKNGSRIRYKVNHTKEEEARLRKLLKEHDQEYRMEEILQGRHVGLHVTTEEEHLVLPNYFHFMVYEPNEPVELYFSNYYIGNEQQQQMGNHQIQGKIENPEEELYIKMFGASFQEPTFFSLEVPLKETETTPLESEFSNYKLLDYSLTPEKDGEGNITKYALIINGENQQEGARGDIGWSVSDQSGNYIPTEGWYHYEDMQKEGKKKLLHVDIVNHGTHDEFPETLVIKADYIYTHYDEKEWEKFPLFTQKEKNDSESE
;
A
#
# COMPACT_ATOMS: atom_id res chain seq x y z
N MET A 1 -27.87 -5.38 -0.85
CA MET A 1 -28.36 -5.10 -2.23
C MET A 1 -27.18 -4.45 -2.94
N ASN A 2 -26.79 -4.88 -4.15
CA ASN A 2 -25.61 -4.32 -4.81
C ASN A 2 -25.81 -2.81 -5.08
N GLU A 3 -24.82 -1.96 -4.76
CA GLU A 3 -24.82 -0.49 -4.94
C GLU A 3 -25.27 -0.12 -6.36
N GLU A 4 -24.74 -0.83 -7.36
CA GLU A 4 -25.05 -0.64 -8.77
C GLU A 4 -26.52 -0.93 -9.10
N SER A 5 -27.12 -1.93 -8.45
CA SER A 5 -28.53 -2.25 -8.63
C SER A 5 -29.44 -1.14 -8.11
N GLN A 6 -29.00 -0.39 -7.09
CA GLN A 6 -29.72 0.79 -6.60
C GLN A 6 -29.55 1.98 -7.55
N GLU A 7 -28.33 2.26 -8.02
CA GLU A 7 -28.06 3.29 -9.02
C GLU A 7 -28.92 3.09 -10.27
N ILE A 8 -29.04 1.85 -10.76
CA ILE A 8 -29.88 1.52 -11.93
C ILE A 8 -31.36 1.78 -11.65
N LYS A 9 -31.86 1.47 -10.45
CA LYS A 9 -33.25 1.78 -10.07
C LYS A 9 -33.52 3.27 -10.10
N GLU A 10 -32.59 4.08 -9.61
CA GLU A 10 -32.69 5.54 -9.63
C GLU A 10 -32.63 6.10 -11.06
N ILE A 11 -31.73 5.56 -11.89
CA ILE A 11 -31.63 5.93 -13.31
C ILE A 11 -32.93 5.62 -14.04
N LEU A 12 -33.49 4.42 -13.85
CA LEU A 12 -34.77 4.01 -14.45
C LEU A 12 -35.97 4.78 -13.90
N ALA A 13 -35.85 5.35 -12.69
CA ALA A 13 -36.84 6.28 -12.12
C ALA A 13 -36.74 7.70 -12.70
N GLY A 14 -35.73 7.98 -13.54
CA GLY A 14 -35.54 9.25 -14.24
C GLY A 14 -34.37 10.09 -13.72
N ASN A 15 -33.62 9.62 -12.72
CA ASN A 15 -32.43 10.32 -12.24
C ASN A 15 -31.21 10.00 -13.14
N LYS A 16 -31.11 10.68 -14.28
CA LYS A 16 -30.04 10.39 -15.25
C LYS A 16 -28.63 10.66 -14.72
N ASP A 17 -28.48 11.59 -13.78
CA ASP A 17 -27.16 12.03 -13.29
C ASP A 17 -26.45 10.91 -12.51
N LYS A 18 -27.22 9.95 -11.96
CA LYS A 18 -26.70 8.73 -11.34
C LYS A 18 -25.91 7.84 -12.30
N TYR A 19 -26.11 7.99 -13.61
CA TYR A 19 -25.30 7.27 -14.59
C TYR A 19 -23.85 7.75 -14.64
N PHE A 20 -23.55 8.94 -14.08
CA PHE A 20 -22.17 9.40 -13.89
C PHE A 20 -21.35 8.37 -13.11
N GLN A 21 -21.90 7.84 -12.00
CA GLN A 21 -21.21 6.90 -11.10
C GLN A 21 -20.90 5.59 -11.83
N ILE A 22 -21.83 5.12 -12.66
CA ILE A 22 -21.62 3.96 -13.55
C ILE A 22 -20.50 4.24 -14.55
N ILE A 23 -20.50 5.39 -15.23
CA ILE A 23 -19.44 5.70 -16.19
C ILE A 23 -18.10 5.76 -15.47
N ASP A 24 -18.01 6.46 -14.34
CA ASP A 24 -16.77 6.66 -13.60
C ASP A 24 -16.13 5.35 -13.13
N ARG A 25 -16.95 4.41 -12.64
CA ARG A 25 -16.51 3.09 -12.16
C ARG A 25 -15.90 2.22 -13.27
N TYR A 26 -16.35 2.37 -14.52
CA TYR A 26 -16.01 1.44 -15.61
C TYR A 26 -15.18 2.07 -16.75
N LYS A 27 -15.19 3.39 -16.92
CA LYS A 27 -14.67 4.07 -18.13
C LYS A 27 -13.18 3.80 -18.36
N ASP A 28 -12.35 3.82 -17.33
CA ASP A 28 -10.90 3.77 -17.50
C ASP A 28 -10.43 2.38 -17.93
N LYS A 29 -10.92 1.31 -17.28
CA LYS A 29 -10.63 -0.08 -17.67
C LYS A 29 -11.13 -0.39 -19.09
N LEU A 30 -12.33 0.07 -19.43
CA LEU A 30 -12.90 -0.10 -20.78
C LEU A 30 -12.09 0.68 -21.82
N PHE A 31 -11.71 1.91 -21.50
CA PHE A 31 -10.95 2.78 -22.38
C PHE A 31 -9.54 2.27 -22.63
N ALA A 32 -8.84 1.79 -21.61
CA ALA A 32 -7.53 1.15 -21.77
C ALA A 32 -7.62 0.00 -22.81
N VAL A 33 -8.62 -0.88 -22.69
CA VAL A 33 -8.84 -1.93 -23.71
C VAL A 33 -9.11 -1.34 -25.09
N ALA A 34 -9.98 -0.33 -25.20
CA ALA A 34 -10.30 0.30 -26.49
C ALA A 34 -9.10 1.02 -27.12
N TYR A 35 -8.28 1.67 -26.30
CA TYR A 35 -7.10 2.43 -26.69
C TYR A 35 -6.04 1.51 -27.28
N HIS A 36 -5.68 0.46 -26.55
CA HIS A 36 -4.73 -0.56 -26.99
C HIS A 36 -5.24 -1.31 -28.24
N MET A 37 -6.54 -1.29 -28.52
CA MET A 37 -7.11 -1.91 -29.72
C MET A 37 -7.42 -0.92 -30.87
N SER A 38 -7.15 0.37 -30.70
CA SER A 38 -7.49 1.42 -31.66
C SER A 38 -6.27 2.11 -32.27
N ALA A 39 -6.49 2.76 -33.42
CA ALA A 39 -5.45 3.47 -34.13
C ALA A 39 -5.14 4.86 -33.55
N THR A 40 -6.15 5.48 -32.92
CA THR A 40 -6.03 6.81 -32.29
C THR A 40 -6.85 6.87 -31.00
N GLU A 41 -6.48 7.79 -30.12
CA GLU A 41 -7.19 8.04 -28.85
C GLU A 41 -8.66 8.44 -29.07
N LEU A 42 -8.90 9.40 -29.99
CA LEU A 42 -10.25 9.86 -30.35
C LEU A 42 -11.16 8.71 -30.82
N GLU A 43 -10.56 7.72 -31.46
CA GLU A 43 -11.23 6.54 -31.95
C GLU A 43 -11.63 5.55 -30.85
N ALA A 44 -10.82 5.47 -29.79
CA ALA A 44 -11.12 4.70 -28.59
C ALA A 44 -12.19 5.42 -27.74
N GLU A 45 -12.05 6.73 -27.55
CA GLU A 45 -13.00 7.56 -26.80
C GLU A 45 -14.42 7.46 -27.40
N LYS A 46 -14.55 7.59 -28.73
CA LYS A 46 -15.82 7.40 -29.43
C LYS A 46 -16.42 6.01 -29.24
N LEU A 47 -15.59 4.98 -29.16
CA LEU A 47 -16.04 3.60 -28.98
C LEU A 47 -16.60 3.39 -27.56
N ILE A 48 -15.92 3.95 -26.55
CA ILE A 48 -16.37 3.91 -25.16
C ILE A 48 -17.64 4.71 -24.97
N GLU A 49 -17.72 5.90 -25.56
CA GLU A 49 -18.94 6.71 -25.56
C GLU A 49 -20.10 5.93 -26.16
N GLN A 50 -19.93 5.35 -27.35
CA GLN A 50 -20.97 4.53 -27.98
C GLN A 50 -21.41 3.38 -27.07
N GLY A 51 -20.47 2.72 -26.40
CA GLY A 51 -20.77 1.63 -25.48
C GLY A 51 -21.63 2.06 -24.30
N PHE A 52 -21.31 3.19 -23.65
CA PHE A 52 -22.12 3.71 -22.55
C PHE A 52 -23.50 4.18 -23.04
N LEU A 53 -23.60 4.77 -24.22
CA LEU A 53 -24.92 5.11 -24.80
C LEU A 53 -25.78 3.86 -25.04
N GLU A 54 -25.20 2.78 -25.56
CA GLU A 54 -25.90 1.52 -25.81
C GLU A 54 -26.29 0.81 -24.51
N VAL A 55 -25.41 0.81 -23.51
CA VAL A 55 -25.71 0.28 -22.17
C VAL A 55 -26.85 1.07 -21.53
N TYR A 56 -26.77 2.41 -21.53
CA TYR A 56 -27.82 3.26 -21.00
C TYR A 56 -29.17 2.93 -21.62
N GLN A 57 -29.27 2.88 -22.96
CA GLN A 57 -30.52 2.57 -23.68
C GLN A 57 -31.13 1.21 -23.32
N ASN A 58 -30.32 0.27 -22.84
CA ASN A 58 -30.75 -1.09 -22.51
C ASN A 58 -30.87 -1.34 -21.01
N LEU A 59 -30.68 -0.34 -20.14
CA LEU A 59 -30.71 -0.50 -18.67
C LEU A 59 -32.01 -1.13 -18.16
N GLU A 60 -33.14 -0.86 -18.82
CA GLU A 60 -34.44 -1.45 -18.46
C GLU A 60 -34.50 -2.99 -18.60
N LYS A 61 -33.54 -3.58 -19.34
CA LYS A 61 -33.41 -5.04 -19.54
C LYS A 61 -32.44 -5.67 -18.54
N TYR A 62 -31.87 -4.90 -17.62
CA TYR A 62 -31.06 -5.45 -16.54
C TYR A 62 -31.95 -6.16 -15.53
N GLU A 63 -31.55 -7.38 -15.17
CA GLU A 63 -32.20 -8.17 -14.13
C GLU A 63 -31.23 -8.35 -12.96
N GLU A 64 -31.69 -8.11 -11.73
CA GLU A 64 -30.87 -8.24 -10.50
C GLU A 64 -30.39 -9.68 -10.21
N SER A 65 -30.79 -10.65 -11.04
CA SER A 65 -30.35 -12.05 -10.96
C SER A 65 -28.88 -12.26 -11.38
N ILE A 66 -28.27 -11.25 -12.00
CA ILE A 66 -26.86 -11.23 -12.44
C ILE A 66 -26.16 -9.96 -11.93
N PHE A 67 -24.85 -10.05 -11.68
CA PHE A 67 -24.06 -8.87 -11.33
C PHE A 67 -24.10 -7.84 -12.46
N PHE A 68 -24.23 -6.57 -12.11
CA PHE A 68 -24.32 -5.51 -13.12
C PHE A 68 -23.04 -5.37 -13.93
N SER A 69 -21.88 -5.50 -13.28
CA SER A 69 -20.58 -5.62 -13.94
C SER A 69 -20.60 -6.63 -15.08
N ASP A 70 -21.07 -7.86 -14.82
CA ASP A 70 -21.18 -8.91 -15.82
C ASP A 70 -22.11 -8.53 -16.96
N TRP A 71 -23.31 -8.02 -16.63
CA TRP A 71 -24.29 -7.58 -17.63
C TRP A 71 -23.79 -6.41 -18.50
N LEU A 72 -23.00 -5.50 -17.93
CA LEU A 72 -22.36 -4.39 -18.61
C LEU A 72 -21.27 -4.91 -19.55
N TYR A 73 -20.38 -5.77 -19.06
CA TYR A 73 -19.32 -6.36 -19.88
C TYR A 73 -19.87 -7.22 -21.02
N GLU A 74 -20.97 -7.96 -20.82
CA GLU A 74 -21.67 -8.68 -21.91
C GLU A 74 -22.05 -7.76 -23.08
N ARG A 75 -22.37 -6.49 -22.80
CA ARG A 75 -22.73 -5.49 -23.81
C ARG A 75 -21.51 -4.80 -24.41
N PHE A 76 -20.52 -4.50 -23.58
CA PHE A 76 -19.31 -3.77 -24.00
C PHE A 76 -18.33 -4.64 -24.79
N ILE A 77 -18.08 -5.89 -24.38
CA ILE A 77 -17.06 -6.75 -25.01
C ILE A 77 -17.30 -6.92 -26.53
N PRO A 78 -18.53 -7.17 -27.01
CA PRO A 78 -18.80 -7.19 -28.45
C PRO A 78 -18.51 -5.87 -29.16
N ILE A 79 -18.74 -4.73 -28.51
CA ILE A 79 -18.48 -3.39 -29.06
C ILE A 79 -16.96 -3.19 -29.21
N LEU A 80 -16.19 -3.51 -28.16
CA LEU A 80 -14.73 -3.48 -28.18
C LEU A 80 -14.15 -4.45 -29.23
N GLY A 81 -14.80 -5.60 -29.44
CA GLY A 81 -14.38 -6.62 -30.39
C GLY A 81 -14.66 -6.34 -31.87
N LYS A 82 -15.61 -5.44 -32.21
CA LYS A 82 -16.03 -5.14 -33.60
C LYS A 82 -14.94 -4.43 -34.43
N LYS A 83 -13.96 -3.80 -33.78
CA LYS A 83 -12.95 -2.96 -34.45
C LYS A 83 -11.66 -3.70 -34.82
N ARG A 84 -11.57 -4.99 -34.53
CA ARG A 84 -10.39 -5.86 -34.76
C ARG A 84 -9.95 -5.99 -36.22
N GLU A 85 -10.79 -5.59 -37.20
CA GLU A 85 -10.65 -5.97 -38.60
C GLU A 85 -10.14 -4.87 -39.56
N LYS A 86 -9.93 -3.63 -39.11
CA LYS A 86 -9.52 -2.51 -40.00
C LYS A 86 -8.27 -1.76 -39.51
N ASP A 87 -7.19 -1.96 -40.27
CA ASP A 87 -5.91 -1.22 -40.25
C ASP A 87 -5.07 -1.29 -38.97
N SER A 88 -4.16 -2.27 -38.90
CA SER A 88 -3.20 -2.47 -37.79
C SER A 88 -1.91 -1.66 -37.89
N THR A 89 -1.77 -0.76 -38.87
CA THR A 89 -0.47 -0.14 -39.20
C THR A 89 -0.17 1.19 -38.51
N LYS A 90 -1.12 1.77 -37.78
CA LYS A 90 -0.90 2.96 -36.93
C LYS A 90 -1.66 2.77 -35.63
N GLN A 91 -0.96 2.44 -34.55
CA GLN A 91 -1.54 2.32 -33.21
C GLN A 91 -1.29 3.63 -32.45
N ALA A 92 -2.18 3.96 -31.52
CA ALA A 92 -2.02 5.16 -30.69
C ALA A 92 -0.76 5.00 -29.84
N LYS A 93 0.16 5.97 -29.92
CA LYS A 93 1.40 5.96 -29.13
C LYS A 93 1.15 6.54 -27.76
N LEU A 94 1.55 5.82 -26.72
CA LEU A 94 1.51 6.34 -25.36
C LEU A 94 2.56 7.45 -25.18
N PRO A 95 2.31 8.43 -24.29
CA PRO A 95 3.23 9.52 -24.02
C PRO A 95 4.39 9.07 -23.11
N PHE A 96 4.90 7.85 -23.30
CA PHE A 96 6.00 7.34 -22.49
C PHE A 96 7.34 7.88 -23.00
N HIS A 97 8.19 8.27 -22.06
CA HIS A 97 9.58 8.66 -22.31
C HIS A 97 10.58 7.64 -21.75
N ASN A 98 10.11 6.68 -20.93
CA ASN A 98 10.93 5.59 -20.41
C ASN A 98 11.08 4.50 -21.49
N PRO A 99 12.32 4.14 -21.88
CA PRO A 99 12.58 3.09 -22.86
C PRO A 99 11.89 1.75 -22.56
N GLN A 100 11.82 1.33 -21.29
CA GLN A 100 11.19 0.06 -20.89
C GLN A 100 9.67 0.06 -21.14
N TYR A 101 9.00 1.21 -20.95
CA TYR A 101 7.57 1.33 -21.26
C TYR A 101 7.31 1.37 -22.76
N ILE A 102 8.21 1.97 -23.54
CA ILE A 102 8.14 1.99 -24.99
C ILE A 102 8.32 0.56 -25.54
N GLU A 103 9.32 -0.17 -25.05
CA GLU A 103 9.58 -1.54 -25.46
C GLU A 103 8.42 -2.48 -25.10
N MET A 104 7.85 -2.32 -23.91
CA MET A 104 6.66 -3.04 -23.47
C MET A 104 5.43 -2.72 -24.34
N GLU A 105 5.22 -1.45 -24.69
CA GLU A 105 4.16 -1.03 -25.62
C GLU A 105 4.38 -1.67 -27.01
N GLU A 106 5.60 -1.66 -27.53
CA GLU A 106 5.96 -2.30 -28.81
C GLU A 106 5.74 -3.81 -28.77
N ALA A 107 6.11 -4.48 -27.67
CA ALA A 107 5.87 -5.90 -27.44
C ALA A 107 4.37 -6.23 -27.44
N LEU A 108 3.57 -5.44 -26.72
CA LEU A 108 2.11 -5.55 -26.70
C LEU A 108 1.50 -5.32 -28.10
N HIS A 109 2.06 -4.40 -28.88
CA HIS A 109 1.63 -4.08 -30.24
C HIS A 109 2.03 -5.14 -31.27
N SER A 110 3.01 -5.98 -30.96
CA SER A 110 3.44 -7.11 -31.79
C SER A 110 2.49 -8.32 -31.74
N LEU A 111 1.59 -8.36 -30.74
CA LEU A 111 0.65 -9.46 -30.56
C LEU A 111 -0.41 -9.51 -31.67
N ALA A 112 -0.86 -10.72 -32.01
CA ALA A 112 -2.01 -10.90 -32.88
C ALA A 112 -3.26 -10.23 -32.26
N PRO A 113 -4.10 -9.51 -33.02
CA PRO A 113 -5.22 -8.76 -32.45
C PRO A 113 -6.19 -9.57 -31.60
N GLU A 114 -6.42 -10.84 -31.95
CA GLU A 114 -7.26 -11.74 -31.15
C GLU A 114 -6.62 -12.10 -29.81
N ALA A 115 -5.32 -12.39 -29.80
CA ALA A 115 -4.57 -12.74 -28.60
C ALA A 115 -4.38 -11.52 -27.69
N LYS A 116 -4.03 -10.37 -28.27
CA LYS A 116 -3.97 -9.06 -27.58
C LYS A 116 -5.28 -8.75 -26.88
N PHE A 117 -6.42 -8.87 -27.58
CA PHE A 117 -7.72 -8.61 -27.00
C PHE A 117 -8.04 -9.52 -25.81
N GLN A 118 -7.70 -10.81 -25.90
CA GLN A 118 -7.91 -11.77 -24.82
C GLN A 118 -7.01 -11.46 -23.62
N LEU A 119 -5.73 -11.13 -23.85
CA LEU A 119 -4.80 -10.70 -22.82
C LEU A 119 -5.32 -9.46 -22.08
N LEU A 120 -5.73 -8.42 -22.81
CA LEU A 120 -6.25 -7.17 -22.25
C LEU A 120 -7.48 -7.41 -21.37
N LEU A 121 -8.43 -8.24 -21.82
CA LEU A 121 -9.62 -8.54 -21.01
C LEU A 121 -9.28 -9.34 -19.74
N ILE A 122 -8.27 -10.23 -19.79
CA ILE A 122 -7.85 -10.98 -18.61
C ILE A 122 -7.13 -10.05 -17.61
N LYS A 123 -6.16 -9.24 -18.08
CA LYS A 123 -5.32 -8.39 -17.23
C LYS A 123 -6.02 -7.13 -16.70
N LEU A 124 -6.92 -6.50 -17.47
CA LEU A 124 -7.59 -5.25 -17.05
C LEU A 124 -8.95 -5.47 -16.38
N MET A 125 -9.65 -6.57 -16.69
CA MET A 125 -10.99 -6.86 -16.16
C MET A 125 -11.01 -8.06 -15.21
N ASP A 126 -9.85 -8.63 -14.88
CA ASP A 126 -9.69 -9.75 -13.93
C ASP A 126 -10.53 -10.99 -14.29
N PHE A 127 -10.76 -11.21 -15.59
CA PHE A 127 -11.55 -12.36 -16.04
C PHE A 127 -10.75 -13.65 -16.02
N THR A 128 -11.36 -14.69 -15.46
CA THR A 128 -10.89 -16.05 -15.68
C THR A 128 -11.12 -16.46 -17.15
N PRO A 129 -10.28 -17.34 -17.73
CA PRO A 129 -10.51 -17.86 -19.08
C PRO A 129 -11.89 -18.52 -19.25
N ALA A 130 -12.42 -19.14 -18.19
CA ALA A 130 -13.76 -19.73 -18.18
C ALA A 130 -14.87 -18.68 -18.30
N LYS A 131 -14.75 -17.55 -17.59
CA LYS A 131 -15.69 -16.44 -17.66
C LYS A 131 -15.61 -15.75 -19.03
N LEU A 132 -14.39 -15.50 -19.51
CA LEU A 132 -14.16 -14.87 -20.81
C LEU A 132 -14.71 -15.71 -21.97
N SER A 133 -14.59 -17.04 -21.90
CA SER A 133 -15.20 -17.98 -22.87
C SER A 133 -16.69 -17.71 -23.09
N GLY A 134 -17.43 -17.40 -22.02
CA GLY A 134 -18.85 -17.03 -22.08
C GLY A 134 -19.13 -15.74 -22.87
N PHE A 135 -18.20 -14.77 -22.86
CA PHE A 135 -18.38 -13.48 -23.53
C PHE A 135 -17.96 -13.48 -25.00
N ILE A 136 -16.86 -14.18 -25.34
CA ILE A 136 -16.27 -14.10 -26.69
C ILE A 136 -16.53 -15.33 -27.57
N GLY A 137 -17.19 -16.36 -27.04
CA GLY A 137 -17.58 -17.56 -27.80
C GLY A 137 -16.39 -18.43 -28.24
N LYS A 138 -15.28 -18.38 -27.51
CA LYS A 138 -14.07 -19.20 -27.72
C LYS A 138 -13.95 -20.18 -26.58
N SER A 139 -13.44 -21.39 -26.83
CA SER A 139 -13.27 -22.36 -25.75
C SER A 139 -12.23 -21.89 -24.74
N LYS A 140 -12.40 -22.31 -23.48
CA LYS A 140 -11.46 -22.02 -22.38
C LYS A 140 -10.02 -22.36 -22.78
N GLU A 141 -9.81 -23.51 -23.42
CA GLU A 141 -8.49 -24.01 -23.81
C GLU A 141 -7.82 -23.11 -24.87
N VAL A 142 -8.61 -22.55 -25.79
CA VAL A 142 -8.09 -21.60 -26.80
C VAL A 142 -7.66 -20.30 -26.14
N ILE A 143 -8.45 -19.81 -25.18
CA ILE A 143 -8.15 -18.57 -24.43
C ILE A 143 -6.89 -18.75 -23.59
N GLU A 144 -6.78 -19.85 -22.84
CA GLU A 144 -5.59 -20.17 -22.04
C GLU A 144 -4.34 -20.27 -22.91
N LYS A 145 -4.44 -20.96 -24.06
CA LYS A 145 -3.33 -21.07 -25.01
C LYS A 145 -2.88 -19.70 -25.54
N ASN A 146 -3.83 -18.85 -25.93
CA ASN A 146 -3.52 -17.52 -26.46
C ASN A 146 -2.95 -16.59 -25.39
N TYR A 147 -3.47 -16.66 -24.16
CA TYR A 147 -2.95 -15.91 -23.02
C TYR A 147 -1.49 -16.27 -22.74
N SER A 148 -1.19 -17.56 -22.58
CA SER A 148 0.19 -18.04 -22.38
C SER A 148 1.10 -17.69 -23.56
N ALA A 149 0.62 -17.81 -24.80
CA ALA A 149 1.40 -17.42 -25.98
C ALA A 149 1.68 -15.90 -26.01
N SER A 150 0.75 -15.08 -25.52
CA SER A 150 0.91 -13.62 -25.47
C SER A 150 1.98 -13.22 -24.45
N LEU A 151 1.92 -13.76 -23.23
CA LEU A 151 2.96 -13.52 -22.21
C LEU A 151 4.33 -13.99 -22.68
N LYS A 152 4.41 -15.19 -23.28
CA LYS A 152 5.67 -15.70 -23.86
C LYS A 152 6.22 -14.78 -24.95
N GLN A 153 5.36 -14.23 -25.80
CA GLN A 153 5.78 -13.30 -26.84
C GLN A 153 6.23 -11.95 -26.25
N ILE A 154 5.54 -11.43 -25.26
CA ILE A 154 5.93 -10.20 -24.55
C ILE A 154 7.30 -10.39 -23.92
N ARG A 155 7.48 -11.43 -23.09
CA ARG A 155 8.75 -11.74 -22.43
C ARG A 155 9.90 -11.92 -23.42
N ARG A 156 9.64 -12.58 -24.56
CA ARG A 156 10.65 -12.69 -25.62
C ARG A 156 11.01 -11.33 -26.23
N CYS A 157 10.09 -10.39 -26.30
CA CYS A 157 10.38 -9.06 -26.82
C CYS A 157 11.10 -8.19 -25.78
N THR A 158 10.78 -8.32 -24.49
CA THR A 158 11.24 -7.41 -23.43
C THR A 158 12.40 -7.94 -22.59
N LEU A 159 12.64 -9.26 -22.58
CA LEU A 159 13.64 -9.91 -21.71
C LEU A 159 14.69 -10.75 -22.47
N SER A 160 14.62 -10.83 -23.81
CA SER A 160 15.46 -11.78 -24.58
C SER A 160 16.98 -11.55 -24.52
N SER A 161 17.43 -10.38 -24.08
CA SER A 161 18.84 -10.08 -23.82
C SER A 161 19.22 -10.15 -22.34
N GLU A 162 18.25 -10.34 -21.44
CA GLU A 162 18.44 -10.22 -19.98
C GLU A 162 18.39 -11.59 -19.28
N ILE A 163 17.79 -12.61 -19.91
CA ILE A 163 17.72 -13.97 -19.38
C ILE A 163 18.94 -14.77 -19.86
N HIS A 164 20.02 -14.73 -19.08
CA HIS A 164 21.18 -15.63 -19.24
C HIS A 164 21.07 -16.79 -18.25
N GLN A 165 21.15 -18.04 -18.74
CA GLN A 165 21.16 -19.24 -17.89
C GLN A 165 22.56 -19.85 -17.89
N GLU A 166 23.33 -19.56 -16.84
CA GLU A 166 24.61 -20.21 -16.60
C GLU A 166 24.51 -21.16 -15.41
N GLY A 167 24.39 -22.44 -15.69
CA GLY A 167 24.43 -23.50 -14.67
C GLY A 167 23.90 -24.82 -15.23
N GLU A 168 24.68 -25.91 -15.10
CA GLU A 168 24.30 -27.24 -15.61
C GLU A 168 23.02 -27.80 -14.94
N ASP A 169 22.67 -27.28 -13.74
CA ASP A 169 21.52 -27.70 -12.93
C ASP A 169 20.37 -26.67 -12.89
N CYS A 170 20.43 -25.59 -13.68
CA CYS A 170 19.41 -24.53 -13.71
C CYS A 170 18.16 -24.94 -14.52
N HIS A 171 16.99 -24.50 -14.07
CA HIS A 171 15.74 -24.69 -14.80
C HIS A 171 15.67 -23.80 -16.03
N SER A 172 15.03 -24.27 -17.09
CA SER A 172 14.89 -23.50 -18.34
C SER A 172 14.02 -22.24 -18.16
N GLU A 173 14.24 -21.23 -19.02
CA GLU A 173 13.43 -20.00 -19.03
C GLU A 173 11.93 -20.33 -19.12
N GLU A 174 11.60 -21.33 -19.95
CA GLU A 174 10.22 -21.79 -20.12
C GLU A 174 9.65 -22.39 -18.82
N GLU A 175 10.43 -23.15 -18.05
CA GLU A 175 10.00 -23.73 -16.77
C GLU A 175 9.83 -22.65 -15.69
N LEU A 176 10.75 -21.68 -15.62
CA LEU A 176 10.69 -20.56 -14.68
C LEU A 176 9.51 -19.63 -14.99
N SER A 177 9.25 -19.36 -16.27
CA SER A 177 8.07 -18.64 -16.71
C SER A 177 6.78 -19.36 -16.33
N LEU A 178 6.73 -20.69 -16.48
CA LEU A 178 5.55 -21.48 -16.09
C LEU A 178 5.35 -21.50 -14.57
N TYR A 179 6.45 -21.53 -13.80
CA TYR A 179 6.40 -21.41 -12.34
C TYR A 179 5.85 -20.05 -11.92
N PHE A 180 6.40 -18.97 -12.47
CA PHE A 180 5.95 -17.60 -12.21
C PHE A 180 4.46 -17.41 -12.52
N ASP A 181 3.99 -17.98 -13.63
CA ASP A 181 2.57 -17.92 -14.04
C ASP A 181 1.63 -18.85 -13.23
N GLY A 182 2.15 -19.60 -12.25
CA GLY A 182 1.39 -20.58 -11.47
C GLY A 182 0.84 -21.74 -12.32
N LYS A 183 1.59 -22.16 -13.34
CA LYS A 183 1.19 -23.18 -14.34
C LYS A 183 1.90 -24.53 -14.17
N LEU A 184 2.79 -24.66 -13.20
CA LEU A 184 3.39 -25.95 -12.86
C LEU A 184 2.38 -26.84 -12.12
N SER A 185 2.56 -28.16 -12.23
CA SER A 185 1.88 -29.11 -11.35
C SER A 185 2.47 -29.06 -9.95
N ASP A 186 1.69 -29.38 -8.91
CA ASP A 186 2.12 -29.39 -7.50
C ASP A 186 3.49 -30.08 -7.28
N GLU A 187 3.73 -31.24 -7.91
CA GLU A 187 5.01 -31.96 -7.81
C GLU A 187 6.20 -31.24 -8.47
N ALA A 188 5.96 -30.52 -9.56
CA ALA A 188 6.98 -29.75 -10.28
C ALA A 188 7.22 -28.40 -9.60
N GLU A 189 6.17 -27.80 -9.03
CA GLU A 189 6.24 -26.59 -8.23
C GLU A 189 7.02 -26.81 -6.94
N GLN A 190 6.83 -27.95 -6.26
CA GLN A 190 7.63 -28.30 -5.08
C GLN A 190 9.11 -28.45 -5.43
N LYS A 191 9.44 -29.15 -6.52
CA LYS A 191 10.83 -29.28 -6.99
C LYS A 191 11.45 -27.94 -7.36
N MET A 192 10.66 -27.06 -7.97
CA MET A 192 11.08 -25.70 -8.31
C MET A 192 11.35 -24.90 -7.03
N ASN A 193 10.47 -24.96 -6.02
CA ASN A 193 10.68 -24.31 -4.73
C ASN A 193 11.96 -24.80 -4.03
N ASP A 194 12.17 -26.11 -3.99
CA ASP A 194 13.39 -26.71 -3.42
C ASP A 194 14.65 -26.24 -4.16
N HIS A 195 14.59 -26.08 -5.48
CA HIS A 195 15.69 -25.53 -6.28
C HIS A 195 15.93 -24.04 -6.01
N LEU A 196 14.86 -23.24 -5.94
CA LEU A 196 14.93 -21.79 -5.72
C LEU A 196 15.46 -21.42 -4.32
N GLU A 197 15.35 -22.32 -3.33
CA GLU A 197 15.96 -22.13 -2.00
C GLU A 197 17.50 -21.96 -2.12
N PHE A 198 18.12 -22.62 -3.10
CA PHE A 198 19.58 -22.68 -3.23
C PHE A 198 20.13 -22.13 -4.56
N CYS A 199 19.28 -21.82 -5.55
CA CYS A 199 19.71 -21.26 -6.83
C CYS A 199 19.44 -19.75 -6.92
N PRO A 200 20.48 -18.89 -6.83
CA PRO A 200 20.33 -17.45 -7.04
C PRO A 200 19.98 -17.09 -8.49
N ASP A 201 20.52 -17.79 -9.49
CA ASP A 201 20.32 -17.46 -10.91
C ASP A 201 18.86 -17.61 -11.34
N CYS A 202 18.22 -18.71 -10.95
CA CYS A 202 16.79 -18.90 -11.19
C CYS A 202 15.91 -17.90 -10.42
N ARG A 203 16.35 -17.42 -9.24
CA ARG A 203 15.65 -16.36 -8.50
C ARG A 203 15.78 -15.00 -9.19
N GLU A 204 16.93 -14.71 -9.79
CA GLU A 204 17.13 -13.48 -10.55
C GLU A 204 16.24 -13.44 -11.80
N VAL A 205 16.11 -14.55 -12.52
CA VAL A 205 15.15 -14.67 -13.63
C VAL A 205 13.71 -14.40 -13.16
N LEU A 206 13.31 -14.90 -11.98
CA LEU A 206 12.00 -14.60 -11.41
C LEU A 206 11.85 -13.13 -11.00
N HIS A 207 12.94 -12.48 -10.56
CA HIS A 207 12.95 -11.05 -10.26
C HIS A 207 12.75 -10.22 -11.53
N LEU A 208 13.42 -10.56 -12.64
CA LEU A 208 13.23 -9.94 -13.95
C LEU A 208 11.79 -10.13 -14.47
N LEU A 209 11.23 -11.33 -14.32
CA LEU A 209 9.83 -11.61 -14.67
C LEU A 209 8.85 -10.76 -13.83
N LYS A 210 9.14 -10.52 -12.55
CA LYS A 210 8.35 -9.65 -11.69
C LYS A 210 8.42 -8.18 -12.13
N GLN A 211 9.60 -7.70 -12.53
CA GLN A 211 9.78 -6.35 -13.05
C GLN A 211 9.07 -6.17 -14.41
N GLU A 212 9.12 -7.17 -15.28
CA GLU A 212 8.37 -7.22 -16.55
C GLU A 212 6.87 -7.12 -16.29
N GLU A 213 6.33 -7.93 -15.38
CA GLU A 213 4.90 -7.90 -15.05
C GLU A 213 4.47 -6.52 -14.51
N ALA A 214 5.23 -5.93 -13.59
CA ALA A 214 4.94 -4.58 -13.07
C ALA A 214 5.00 -3.50 -14.16
N THR A 215 5.89 -3.67 -15.15
CA THR A 215 6.01 -2.78 -16.31
C THR A 215 4.81 -2.93 -17.24
N LEU A 216 4.40 -4.17 -17.52
CA LEU A 216 3.21 -4.48 -18.30
C LEU A 216 1.95 -3.88 -17.65
N GLU A 217 1.77 -4.06 -16.34
CA GLU A 217 0.64 -3.49 -15.60
C GLU A 217 0.56 -1.96 -15.75
N LYS A 218 1.68 -1.26 -15.57
CA LYS A 218 1.75 0.20 -15.78
C LYS A 218 1.40 0.60 -17.21
N VAL A 219 1.88 -0.12 -18.22
CA VAL A 219 1.55 0.17 -19.63
C VAL A 219 0.08 -0.08 -19.93
N LEU A 220 -0.53 -1.09 -19.30
CA LEU A 220 -1.93 -1.43 -19.49
C LEU A 220 -2.89 -0.44 -18.82
N GLU A 221 -2.53 0.12 -17.67
CA GLU A 221 -3.37 1.07 -16.92
C GLU A 221 -3.47 2.48 -17.56
N TYR A 222 -2.55 2.83 -18.45
CA TYR A 222 -2.54 4.11 -19.17
C TYR A 222 -2.93 3.93 -20.65
N PRO A 223 -3.73 4.85 -21.23
CA PRO A 223 -4.18 6.14 -20.69
C PRO A 223 -5.56 6.07 -20.02
N LYS A 224 -5.87 7.07 -19.17
CA LYS A 224 -7.20 7.26 -18.56
C LYS A 224 -8.02 8.29 -19.34
N LEU A 225 -9.35 8.19 -19.27
CA LEU A 225 -10.21 9.21 -19.86
C LEU A 225 -10.20 10.47 -18.99
N ASN A 226 -10.28 11.64 -19.64
CA ASN A 226 -10.41 12.90 -18.93
C ASN A 226 -11.72 12.96 -18.13
N GLU A 227 -11.76 13.78 -17.08
CA GLU A 227 -12.95 13.92 -16.23
C GLU A 227 -14.18 14.44 -17.01
N SER A 228 -13.96 15.26 -18.04
CA SER A 228 -15.05 15.81 -18.86
C SER A 228 -15.78 14.76 -19.73
N PHE A 229 -15.21 13.57 -19.91
CA PHE A 229 -15.82 12.51 -20.71
C PHE A 229 -17.20 12.09 -20.17
N ASN A 230 -17.35 11.99 -18.85
CA ASN A 230 -18.61 11.60 -18.22
C ASN A 230 -19.73 12.61 -18.58
N ASP A 231 -19.42 13.90 -18.50
CA ASP A 231 -20.34 14.98 -18.85
C ASP A 231 -20.72 14.95 -20.33
N GLN A 232 -19.76 14.62 -21.21
CA GLN A 232 -20.02 14.46 -22.64
C GLN A 232 -21.05 13.35 -22.90
N VAL A 233 -20.90 12.19 -22.25
CA VAL A 233 -21.86 11.08 -22.36
C VAL A 233 -23.22 11.49 -21.80
N LEU A 234 -23.28 12.06 -20.59
CA LEU A 234 -24.53 12.50 -19.94
C LEU A 234 -25.30 13.55 -20.73
N SER A 235 -24.59 14.43 -21.45
CA SER A 235 -25.19 15.46 -22.31
C SER A 235 -26.01 14.88 -23.47
N LYS A 236 -25.73 13.63 -23.86
CA LYS A 236 -26.39 12.92 -24.96
C LYS A 236 -27.52 11.99 -24.50
N LEU A 237 -27.83 11.96 -23.20
CA LEU A 237 -28.84 11.08 -22.61
C LEU A 237 -30.15 11.83 -22.29
N ASP A 238 -31.25 11.22 -22.71
CA ASP A 238 -32.60 11.59 -22.27
C ASP A 238 -32.95 10.84 -20.98
N PRO A 239 -33.53 11.49 -19.95
CA PRO A 239 -33.98 10.81 -18.74
C PRO A 239 -35.02 9.71 -19.02
N TYR A 240 -34.93 8.60 -18.28
CA TYR A 240 -35.96 7.57 -18.30
C TYR A 240 -37.32 8.10 -17.85
N VAL A 241 -38.39 7.70 -18.55
CA VAL A 241 -39.76 8.03 -18.16
C VAL A 241 -40.32 6.88 -17.34
N PRO A 242 -40.54 7.03 -16.02
CA PRO A 242 -41.04 5.96 -15.18
C PRO A 242 -42.45 5.55 -15.65
N ALA A 243 -42.70 4.23 -15.72
CA ALA A 243 -44.01 3.72 -16.09
C ALA A 243 -45.08 4.23 -15.10
N LYS A 244 -46.15 4.85 -15.61
CA LYS A 244 -47.27 5.31 -14.77
C LYS A 244 -47.76 4.15 -13.90
N PRO A 245 -47.87 4.31 -12.57
CA PRO A 245 -48.34 3.24 -11.71
C PRO A 245 -49.75 2.84 -12.14
N LYS A 246 -49.94 1.58 -12.55
CA LYS A 246 -51.28 1.03 -12.82
C LYS A 246 -52.07 1.11 -11.51
N HIS A 247 -53.20 1.83 -11.51
CA HIS A 247 -54.11 1.89 -10.36
C HIS A 247 -54.51 0.45 -9.97
N ARG A 248 -54.01 -0.03 -8.83
CA ARG A 248 -54.23 -1.41 -8.37
C ARG A 248 -55.56 -1.51 -7.63
N THR A 249 -56.43 -2.40 -8.09
CA THR A 249 -57.78 -2.62 -7.54
C THR A 249 -57.77 -3.33 -6.19
N TRP A 250 -58.75 -3.02 -5.33
CA TRP A 250 -58.97 -3.58 -3.98
C TRP A 250 -58.81 -5.11 -3.85
N LYS A 251 -59.10 -5.88 -4.91
CA LYS A 251 -58.90 -7.34 -4.92
C LYS A 251 -57.42 -7.77 -4.80
N TYR A 252 -56.48 -6.98 -5.32
CA TYR A 252 -55.03 -7.20 -5.21
C TYR A 252 -54.52 -6.91 -3.79
N GLN A 253 -55.12 -5.92 -3.12
CA GLN A 253 -54.79 -5.59 -1.72
C GLN A 253 -55.23 -6.72 -0.77
N LEU A 254 -56.37 -7.37 -1.03
CA LEU A 254 -56.83 -8.52 -0.24
C LEU A 254 -55.99 -9.78 -0.45
N SER A 255 -55.49 -10.05 -1.67
CA SER A 255 -54.58 -11.18 -1.90
C SER A 255 -53.21 -10.97 -1.23
N VAL A 256 -52.72 -9.73 -1.17
CA VAL A 256 -51.47 -9.39 -0.46
C VAL A 256 -51.63 -9.58 1.05
N VAL A 257 -52.76 -9.23 1.65
CA VAL A 257 -53.03 -9.50 3.08
C VAL A 257 -53.12 -11.01 3.38
N GLY A 258 -53.69 -11.79 2.47
CA GLY A 258 -53.73 -13.25 2.60
C GLY A 258 -52.34 -13.90 2.48
N ILE A 259 -51.49 -13.40 1.57
CA ILE A 259 -50.10 -13.85 1.41
C ILE A 259 -49.25 -13.40 2.59
N LEU A 260 -49.39 -12.17 3.07
CA LEU A 260 -48.72 -11.68 4.28
C LEU A 260 -49.15 -12.45 5.52
N GLY A 261 -50.42 -12.82 5.65
CA GLY A 261 -50.91 -13.69 6.72
C GLY A 261 -50.35 -15.12 6.64
N ALA A 262 -50.19 -15.65 5.43
CA ALA A 262 -49.57 -16.96 5.20
C ALA A 262 -48.05 -16.93 5.46
N ILE A 263 -47.36 -15.85 5.04
CA ILE A 263 -45.94 -15.61 5.33
C ILE A 263 -45.72 -15.41 6.82
N PHE A 264 -46.62 -14.72 7.54
CA PHE A 264 -46.59 -14.56 8.99
C PHE A 264 -46.84 -15.88 9.74
N LEU A 265 -47.70 -16.76 9.21
CA LEU A 265 -47.91 -18.11 9.75
C LEU A 265 -46.75 -19.07 9.44
N PHE A 266 -46.07 -18.89 8.31
CA PHE A 266 -44.87 -19.68 7.95
C PHE A 266 -43.60 -19.16 8.65
N SER A 267 -43.49 -17.85 8.91
CA SER A 267 -42.35 -17.22 9.60
C SER A 267 -42.29 -17.54 11.09
N VAL A 268 -43.38 -18.04 11.69
CA VAL A 268 -43.41 -18.49 13.10
C VAL A 268 -42.87 -19.93 13.23
N VAL A 269 -42.83 -20.71 12.15
CA VAL A 269 -42.42 -22.13 12.17
C VAL A 269 -41.02 -22.35 11.58
N ILE A 270 -40.51 -21.38 10.80
CA ILE A 270 -39.16 -21.37 10.26
C ILE A 270 -38.55 -20.04 10.69
N LEU A 271 -37.62 -20.02 11.66
CA LEU A 271 -36.48 -19.09 11.79
C LEU A 271 -35.84 -19.20 13.19
N PRO A 272 -34.87 -20.10 13.39
CA PRO A 272 -33.91 -20.02 14.50
C PRO A 272 -32.88 -18.88 14.36
N THR A 273 -32.96 -18.07 13.29
CA THR A 273 -31.94 -17.05 12.92
C THR A 273 -32.38 -15.59 13.16
N LEU A 274 -33.48 -15.34 13.89
CA LEU A 274 -33.98 -13.98 14.19
C LEU A 274 -33.36 -13.32 15.43
N LYS A 275 -32.36 -13.94 16.08
CA LYS A 275 -31.73 -13.39 17.30
C LYS A 275 -31.29 -11.91 17.17
N PRO A 276 -30.65 -11.45 16.08
CA PRO A 276 -30.19 -10.06 15.96
C PRO A 276 -31.34 -9.05 15.87
N LEU A 277 -32.46 -9.44 15.28
CA LEU A 277 -33.61 -8.54 15.10
C LEU A 277 -34.43 -8.44 16.38
N ALA A 278 -34.45 -9.50 17.19
CA ALA A 278 -35.06 -9.49 18.52
C ALA A 278 -34.28 -8.63 19.51
N SER A 279 -32.95 -8.70 19.51
CA SER A 279 -32.09 -7.87 20.35
C SER A 279 -32.18 -6.39 19.99
N MET A 280 -32.09 -6.04 18.70
CA MET A 280 -32.26 -4.64 18.25
C MET A 280 -33.62 -4.05 18.63
N VAL A 281 -34.70 -4.84 18.54
CA VAL A 281 -36.04 -4.38 18.97
C VAL A 281 -36.11 -4.19 20.48
N SER A 282 -35.52 -5.09 21.28
CA SER A 282 -35.46 -4.89 22.74
C SER A 282 -34.62 -3.67 23.12
N THR A 283 -33.46 -3.48 22.49
CA THR A 283 -32.58 -2.32 22.71
C THR A 283 -33.31 -1.02 22.38
N TYR A 284 -34.02 -0.96 21.25
CA TYR A 284 -34.86 0.19 20.90
C TYR A 284 -35.99 0.41 21.92
N MET A 285 -36.64 -0.65 22.39
CA MET A 285 -37.72 -0.54 23.39
C MET A 285 -37.22 -0.05 24.76
N GLU A 286 -35.99 -0.36 25.12
CA GLU A 286 -35.38 0.01 26.41
C GLU A 286 -34.74 1.41 26.37
N HIS A 287 -33.97 1.71 25.32
CA HIS A 287 -33.16 2.94 25.23
C HIS A 287 -33.76 4.00 24.29
N GLY A 288 -34.78 3.67 23.51
CA GLY A 288 -35.41 4.59 22.54
C GLY A 288 -34.59 4.85 21.28
N THR A 289 -33.43 4.19 21.14
CA THR A 289 -32.52 4.26 19.99
C THR A 289 -31.79 2.91 19.84
N ILE A 290 -31.30 2.62 18.64
CA ILE A 290 -30.41 1.47 18.35
C ILE A 290 -28.97 1.90 18.09
N TYR A 291 -28.71 3.20 18.06
CA TYR A 291 -27.40 3.76 17.72
C TYR A 291 -26.58 4.01 18.97
N ASN A 292 -25.30 3.64 18.92
CA ASN A 292 -24.33 3.81 20.01
C ASN A 292 -24.83 3.20 21.35
N VAL A 293 -25.49 2.02 21.29
CA VAL A 293 -26.01 1.31 22.47
C VAL A 293 -25.37 -0.07 22.59
N TRP A 294 -24.81 -0.36 23.75
CA TRP A 294 -23.98 -1.55 23.97
C TRP A 294 -24.60 -2.52 24.99
N THR A 295 -25.85 -2.91 24.76
CA THR A 295 -26.50 -3.93 25.60
C THR A 295 -25.94 -5.32 25.30
N GLU A 296 -25.74 -6.14 26.34
CA GLU A 296 -25.21 -7.51 26.20
C GLU A 296 -26.01 -8.32 25.16
N GLY A 297 -25.30 -9.00 24.26
CA GLY A 297 -25.86 -9.81 23.19
C GLY A 297 -26.45 -9.04 22.01
N THR A 298 -26.34 -7.71 21.98
CA THR A 298 -26.87 -6.88 20.87
C THR A 298 -26.09 -7.11 19.59
N TYR A 299 -24.76 -7.03 19.69
CA TYR A 299 -23.83 -7.20 18.58
C TYR A 299 -23.00 -8.46 18.79
N ALA A 300 -23.68 -9.62 18.88
CA ALA A 300 -23.05 -10.92 19.09
C ALA A 300 -23.41 -11.91 17.97
N VAL A 301 -22.40 -12.60 17.44
CA VAL A 301 -22.53 -13.64 16.42
C VAL A 301 -21.78 -14.88 16.84
N THR A 302 -22.44 -16.03 16.77
CA THR A 302 -21.84 -17.34 17.03
C THR A 302 -21.73 -18.13 15.73
N ASP A 303 -20.54 -18.59 15.40
CA ASP A 303 -20.28 -19.54 14.33
C ASP A 303 -19.18 -20.54 14.76
N GLU A 304 -19.24 -21.77 14.27
CA GLU A 304 -18.33 -22.87 14.66
C GLU A 304 -18.14 -23.05 16.20
N GLY A 305 -19.16 -22.69 16.98
CA GLY A 305 -19.13 -22.78 18.46
C GLY A 305 -18.35 -21.66 19.17
N ILE A 306 -17.86 -20.67 18.41
CA ILE A 306 -17.19 -19.46 18.90
C ILE A 306 -18.14 -18.28 18.74
N THR A 307 -18.36 -17.52 19.80
CA THR A 307 -19.14 -16.28 19.80
C THR A 307 -18.18 -15.09 19.83
N LEU A 308 -18.33 -14.21 18.86
CA LEU A 308 -17.75 -12.86 18.86
C LEU A 308 -18.84 -11.88 19.28
N GLU A 309 -18.55 -11.07 20.29
CA GLU A 309 -19.41 -9.99 20.74
C GLU A 309 -18.66 -8.66 20.74
N ILE A 310 -19.29 -7.63 20.20
CA ILE A 310 -18.79 -6.25 20.26
C ILE A 310 -19.48 -5.58 21.43
N THR A 311 -18.68 -5.24 22.44
CA THR A 311 -19.17 -4.83 23.76
C THR A 311 -19.16 -3.33 23.96
N ASP A 312 -18.39 -2.59 23.15
CA ASP A 312 -18.37 -1.14 23.14
C ASP A 312 -17.68 -0.62 21.87
N VAL A 313 -18.03 0.58 21.44
CA VAL A 313 -17.26 1.36 20.46
C VAL A 313 -17.14 2.79 20.96
N GLU A 314 -15.90 3.18 21.26
CA GLU A 314 -15.55 4.54 21.64
C GLU A 314 -15.00 5.28 20.43
N ILE A 315 -15.41 6.53 20.24
CA ILE A 315 -15.05 7.32 19.07
C ILE A 315 -14.66 8.72 19.52
N ASP A 316 -13.60 9.26 18.95
CA ASP A 316 -13.22 10.68 18.98
C ASP A 316 -12.70 11.10 17.59
N SER A 317 -12.13 12.31 17.44
CA SER A 317 -11.61 12.75 16.15
C SER A 317 -10.27 12.14 15.73
N LEU A 318 -9.57 11.42 16.61
CA LEU A 318 -8.34 10.69 16.29
C LEU A 318 -8.58 9.20 16.05
N TYR A 319 -9.37 8.57 16.92
CA TYR A 319 -9.54 7.13 16.94
C TYR A 319 -10.98 6.66 17.11
N MET A 320 -11.22 5.45 16.61
CA MET A 320 -12.34 4.61 16.99
C MET A 320 -11.78 3.34 17.66
N ALA A 321 -12.09 3.13 18.93
CA ALA A 321 -11.73 1.93 19.68
C ALA A 321 -12.92 0.96 19.73
N VAL A 322 -12.74 -0.24 19.17
CA VAL A 322 -13.78 -1.27 19.05
C VAL A 322 -13.47 -2.40 20.03
N TYR A 323 -14.19 -2.44 21.15
CA TYR A 323 -14.01 -3.42 22.21
C TYR A 323 -14.77 -4.70 21.88
N TYR A 324 -14.14 -5.85 22.12
CA TYR A 324 -14.73 -7.14 21.78
C TYR A 324 -14.46 -8.21 22.83
N GLU A 325 -15.31 -9.22 22.84
CA GLU A 325 -15.14 -10.44 23.61
C GLU A 325 -15.32 -11.66 22.72
N ILE A 326 -14.52 -12.70 22.99
CA ILE A 326 -14.61 -14.00 22.32
C ILE A 326 -14.89 -15.06 23.37
N SER A 327 -15.97 -15.83 23.18
CA SER A 327 -16.35 -16.91 24.08
C SER A 327 -16.70 -18.19 23.32
N ARG A 328 -16.55 -19.35 23.96
CA ARG A 328 -16.99 -20.64 23.40
C ARG A 328 -18.20 -21.16 24.16
N VAL A 329 -19.08 -21.86 23.47
CA VAL A 329 -20.29 -22.42 24.08
C VAL A 329 -19.91 -23.45 25.15
N GLY A 330 -20.10 -23.09 26.42
CA GLY A 330 -19.86 -23.97 27.58
C GLY A 330 -18.53 -23.74 28.31
N ASP A 331 -17.68 -22.83 27.84
CA ASP A 331 -16.43 -22.47 28.52
C ASP A 331 -16.65 -21.30 29.51
N GLU A 332 -15.90 -21.30 30.61
CA GLU A 332 -15.76 -20.09 31.43
C GLU A 332 -14.98 -19.03 30.64
N PRO A 333 -15.25 -17.73 30.82
CA PRO A 333 -14.49 -16.66 30.17
C PRO A 333 -12.98 -16.85 30.38
N PRO A 334 -12.16 -16.72 29.33
CA PRO A 334 -10.73 -17.00 29.43
C PRO A 334 -10.06 -16.09 30.48
N LYS A 335 -9.14 -16.65 31.26
CA LYS A 335 -8.45 -15.88 32.33
C LYS A 335 -7.47 -14.83 31.78
N LYS A 336 -7.00 -14.98 30.56
CA LYS A 336 -6.19 -14.01 29.78
C LYS A 336 -6.75 -14.00 28.36
N PHE A 337 -6.96 -12.81 27.78
CA PHE A 337 -7.38 -12.69 26.38
C PHE A 337 -6.14 -12.85 25.48
N PRO A 338 -6.08 -13.89 24.62
CA PRO A 338 -5.00 -14.04 23.66
C PRO A 338 -5.16 -12.99 22.54
N VAL A 339 -4.19 -12.08 22.44
CA VAL A 339 -4.17 -11.01 21.43
C VAL A 339 -3.92 -11.56 20.01
N GLU A 340 -3.29 -12.73 19.90
CA GLU A 340 -2.90 -13.37 18.63
C GLU A 340 -3.99 -14.24 17.99
N ASP A 341 -5.16 -14.37 18.63
CA ASP A 341 -6.21 -15.31 18.21
C ASP A 341 -7.09 -14.80 17.05
N VAL A 342 -6.85 -13.57 16.56
CA VAL A 342 -7.66 -12.92 15.52
C VAL A 342 -6.76 -12.47 14.36
N ASP A 343 -6.97 -13.10 13.19
CA ASP A 343 -6.14 -12.92 11.98
C ASP A 343 -6.58 -11.67 11.20
N PHE A 344 -6.01 -10.51 11.55
CA PHE A 344 -6.41 -9.22 10.96
C PHE A 344 -5.71 -8.89 9.64
N TYR A 345 -4.44 -9.29 9.50
CA TYR A 345 -3.60 -8.86 8.38
C TYR A 345 -4.00 -9.52 7.05
N SER A 346 -4.65 -10.69 7.11
CA SER A 346 -4.99 -11.47 5.92
C SER A 346 -6.27 -11.02 5.21
N SER A 347 -7.19 -10.28 5.87
CA SER A 347 -8.56 -10.10 5.36
C SER A 347 -9.20 -8.71 5.47
N LYS A 348 -8.54 -7.72 6.12
CA LYS A 348 -9.12 -6.37 6.39
C LYS A 348 -10.58 -6.45 6.90
N PRO A 349 -10.78 -7.01 8.10
CA PRO A 349 -12.12 -7.41 8.57
C PRO A 349 -13.03 -6.23 8.94
N LEU A 350 -12.49 -5.03 9.15
CA LEU A 350 -13.27 -3.85 9.56
C LEU A 350 -13.48 -2.90 8.38
N ARG A 351 -14.71 -2.43 8.20
CA ARG A 351 -15.08 -1.45 7.19
C ARG A 351 -16.04 -0.44 7.78
N ILE A 352 -15.89 0.81 7.36
CA ILE A 352 -16.89 1.85 7.58
C ILE A 352 -17.67 2.01 6.28
N VAL A 353 -18.99 1.89 6.36
CA VAL A 353 -19.90 1.90 5.22
C VAL A 353 -21.04 2.87 5.47
N ASP A 354 -21.23 3.85 4.61
CA ASP A 354 -22.34 4.80 4.74
C ASP A 354 -23.69 4.21 4.28
N GLU A 355 -24.77 4.99 4.42
CA GLU A 355 -26.12 4.57 4.00
C GLU A 355 -26.24 4.20 2.52
N VAL A 356 -25.35 4.71 1.65
CA VAL A 356 -25.35 4.44 0.21
C VAL A 356 -24.37 3.34 -0.19
N GLY A 357 -23.62 2.77 0.76
CA GLY A 357 -22.70 1.67 0.56
C GLY A 357 -21.25 2.09 0.28
N SER A 358 -20.91 3.39 0.36
CA SER A 358 -19.53 3.84 0.12
C SER A 358 -18.63 3.34 1.24
N HIS A 359 -17.47 2.78 0.86
CA HIS A 359 -16.45 2.34 1.80
C HIS A 359 -15.45 3.45 2.09
N TYR A 360 -15.15 3.64 3.37
CA TYR A 360 -14.12 4.59 3.82
C TYR A 360 -12.84 3.82 4.15
N PRO A 361 -11.65 4.34 3.78
CA PRO A 361 -10.40 3.68 4.10
C PRO A 361 -10.23 3.59 5.62
N VAL A 362 -9.94 2.39 6.10
CA VAL A 362 -9.71 2.14 7.53
C VAL A 362 -8.27 1.64 7.69
N ASP A 363 -7.51 2.33 8.53
CA ASP A 363 -6.25 1.83 9.06
C ASP A 363 -6.48 1.39 10.51
N ALA A 364 -6.31 0.10 10.75
CA ALA A 364 -6.69 -0.54 11.99
C ALA A 364 -5.53 -1.37 12.52
N THR A 365 -5.34 -1.29 13.82
CA THR A 365 -4.24 -1.93 14.53
C THR A 365 -4.74 -2.53 15.83
N ILE A 366 -3.95 -3.44 16.38
CA ILE A 366 -4.06 -3.79 17.78
C ILE A 366 -3.05 -2.92 18.50
N PRO A 367 -3.47 -2.07 19.46
CA PRO A 367 -2.54 -1.24 20.22
C PRO A 367 -1.36 -2.05 20.75
N ASP A 368 -0.15 -1.57 20.49
CA ASP A 368 1.07 -2.36 20.72
C ASP A 368 1.24 -2.72 22.20
N HIS A 369 0.82 -1.83 23.11
CA HIS A 369 0.86 -2.08 24.55
C HIS A 369 0.09 -3.33 25.01
N LEU A 370 -0.93 -3.78 24.25
CA LEU A 370 -1.62 -5.04 24.54
C LEU A 370 -0.75 -6.28 24.27
N ARG A 371 0.30 -6.14 23.45
CA ARG A 371 1.28 -7.20 23.13
C ARG A 371 2.40 -7.28 24.15
N HIS A 372 2.60 -6.23 24.96
CA HIS A 372 3.66 -6.17 25.96
C HIS A 372 3.22 -6.78 27.30
N ALA A 373 4.13 -7.50 27.95
CA ALA A 373 3.88 -8.02 29.30
C ALA A 373 3.82 -6.87 30.33
N ARG A 374 2.88 -6.96 31.28
CA ARG A 374 2.80 -6.05 32.45
C ARG A 374 3.62 -6.56 33.62
N SER A 375 3.90 -5.68 34.57
CA SER A 375 4.58 -6.07 35.81
C SER A 375 3.68 -6.97 36.68
N LEU A 376 4.29 -7.89 37.43
CA LEU A 376 3.57 -8.83 38.33
C LEU A 376 2.76 -8.13 39.44
N ALA A 377 3.07 -6.86 39.77
CA ALA A 377 2.39 -6.09 40.81
C ALA A 377 1.04 -5.49 40.33
N GLU A 378 0.86 -5.31 39.02
CA GLU A 378 -0.38 -4.81 38.41
C GLU A 378 -1.39 -5.94 38.15
N GLU A 379 -0.94 -7.20 38.00
CA GLU A 379 -1.82 -8.36 37.78
C GLU A 379 -2.78 -8.65 38.96
N GLU A 380 -2.53 -8.12 40.16
CA GLU A 380 -3.34 -8.39 41.36
C GLU A 380 -4.43 -7.34 41.66
N GLY A 381 -4.48 -6.19 40.96
CA GLY A 381 -5.28 -5.03 41.37
C GLY A 381 -6.21 -4.37 40.35
N GLU A 382 -5.98 -4.50 39.04
CA GLU A 382 -6.80 -3.83 38.02
C GLU A 382 -7.84 -4.75 37.38
N GLU A 383 -9.03 -4.21 37.08
CA GLU A 383 -9.95 -4.84 36.13
C GLU A 383 -9.19 -5.08 34.82
N LYS A 384 -9.12 -6.34 34.39
CA LYS A 384 -8.38 -6.76 33.20
C LYS A 384 -8.80 -5.91 32.00
N GLU A 385 -7.84 -5.22 31.37
CA GLU A 385 -8.14 -4.38 30.20
C GLU A 385 -8.73 -5.25 29.09
N ARG A 386 -9.93 -4.87 28.65
CA ARG A 386 -10.66 -5.58 27.59
C ARG A 386 -9.90 -5.41 26.27
N PRO A 387 -9.76 -6.46 25.44
CA PRO A 387 -9.10 -6.29 24.16
C PRO A 387 -9.96 -5.41 23.24
N TYR A 388 -9.29 -4.58 22.44
CA TYR A 388 -9.93 -3.71 21.48
C TYR A 388 -9.06 -3.51 20.26
N TYR A 389 -9.72 -3.19 19.15
CA TYR A 389 -9.08 -2.68 17.95
C TYR A 389 -9.07 -1.17 17.97
N LEU A 390 -8.00 -0.57 17.46
CA LEU A 390 -7.89 0.85 17.28
C LEU A 390 -7.91 1.16 15.79
N LEU A 391 -8.85 1.99 15.37
CA LEU A 391 -8.99 2.48 14.01
C LEU A 391 -8.57 3.94 13.99
N LYS A 392 -7.72 4.32 13.02
CA LYS A 392 -7.39 5.70 12.76
C LYS A 392 -8.59 6.34 12.06
N MET A 393 -9.04 7.48 12.57
CA MET A 393 -10.20 8.16 12.02
C MET A 393 -9.90 8.76 10.63
N PRO A 394 -10.76 8.51 9.62
CA PRO A 394 -10.67 9.18 8.33
C PRO A 394 -10.97 10.68 8.46
N ASP A 395 -10.36 11.50 7.59
CA ASP A 395 -10.56 12.96 7.60
C ASP A 395 -12.02 13.41 7.40
N LYS A 396 -12.83 12.57 6.75
CA LYS A 396 -14.24 12.82 6.49
C LYS A 396 -15.04 11.54 6.68
N LEU A 397 -16.01 11.60 7.59
CA LEU A 397 -17.02 10.57 7.79
C LEU A 397 -18.41 11.22 7.73
N PRO A 398 -19.44 10.48 7.29
CA PRO A 398 -20.82 10.92 7.36
C PRO A 398 -21.32 10.96 8.81
N ASP A 399 -22.39 11.71 9.05
CA ASP A 399 -23.06 11.79 10.36
C ASP A 399 -23.57 10.41 10.84
N GLU A 400 -23.96 9.55 9.91
CA GLU A 400 -24.44 8.19 10.17
C GLU A 400 -23.71 7.18 9.26
N PHE A 401 -23.24 6.06 9.82
CA PHE A 401 -22.63 4.97 9.07
C PHE A 401 -22.78 3.64 9.81
N ASN A 402 -22.50 2.54 9.10
CA ASN A 402 -22.35 1.21 9.68
C ASN A 402 -20.86 0.87 9.81
N LEU A 403 -20.45 0.44 10.99
CA LEU A 403 -19.20 -0.29 11.20
C LEU A 403 -19.46 -1.77 10.92
N GLU A 404 -18.94 -2.27 9.80
CA GLU A 404 -19.00 -3.67 9.43
C GLU A 404 -17.76 -4.40 9.94
N ILE A 405 -17.97 -5.52 10.62
CA ILE A 405 -16.92 -6.37 11.18
C ILE A 405 -17.14 -7.78 10.63
N ASN A 406 -16.21 -8.24 9.80
CA ASN A 406 -16.33 -9.50 9.06
C ASN A 406 -15.06 -10.35 9.26
N PHE A 407 -15.07 -11.23 10.25
CA PHE A 407 -13.96 -12.17 10.46
C PHE A 407 -14.22 -13.48 9.73
N ALA A 408 -13.23 -13.93 8.97
CA ALA A 408 -13.22 -15.24 8.31
C ALA A 408 -12.52 -16.32 9.14
N ARG A 409 -11.77 -15.92 10.17
CA ARG A 409 -10.99 -16.81 11.03
C ARG A 409 -10.87 -16.25 12.44
N LEU A 410 -11.27 -17.04 13.44
CA LEU A 410 -11.10 -16.75 14.87
C LEU A 410 -10.54 -17.99 15.58
N GLN A 411 -9.56 -17.79 16.46
CA GLN A 411 -8.88 -18.84 17.23
C GLN A 411 -8.42 -20.03 16.39
N GLY A 412 -7.91 -19.76 15.19
CA GLY A 412 -7.46 -20.77 14.24
C GLY A 412 -8.56 -21.52 13.47
N GLN A 413 -9.85 -21.26 13.74
CA GLN A 413 -10.99 -21.86 13.03
C GLN A 413 -11.54 -20.92 11.96
N TYR A 414 -11.86 -21.48 10.78
CA TYR A 414 -12.54 -20.73 9.72
C TYR A 414 -14.04 -20.70 9.97
N GLY A 415 -14.65 -19.54 9.80
CA GLY A 415 -16.08 -19.32 10.04
C GLY A 415 -16.53 -17.97 9.47
N LYS A 416 -17.75 -17.55 9.84
CA LYS A 416 -18.39 -16.32 9.38
C LYS A 416 -18.94 -15.54 10.57
N TRP A 417 -18.12 -14.66 11.11
CA TRP A 417 -18.54 -13.71 12.15
C TRP A 417 -18.72 -12.33 11.53
N ASN A 418 -19.93 -12.06 11.08
CA ASN A 418 -20.31 -10.82 10.41
C ASN A 418 -21.23 -10.00 11.31
N ILE A 419 -20.79 -8.82 11.73
CA ILE A 419 -21.51 -7.90 12.60
C ILE A 419 -21.61 -6.55 11.90
N GLU A 420 -22.80 -5.96 11.89
CA GLU A 420 -23.03 -4.61 11.38
C GLU A 420 -23.51 -3.75 12.55
N ILE A 421 -22.81 -2.64 12.81
CA ILE A 421 -23.07 -1.76 13.94
C ILE A 421 -23.43 -0.37 13.41
N PRO A 422 -24.68 0.08 13.58
CA PRO A 422 -25.06 1.43 13.18
C PRO A 422 -24.53 2.47 14.18
N ILE A 423 -23.75 3.42 13.67
CA ILE A 423 -23.09 4.49 14.43
C ILE A 423 -23.68 5.85 14.05
N ARG A 424 -23.95 6.67 15.07
CA ARG A 424 -24.29 8.10 14.93
C ARG A 424 -23.12 8.95 15.35
N TYR A 425 -22.29 9.34 14.38
CA TYR A 425 -21.08 10.11 14.61
C TYR A 425 -21.38 11.55 15.01
N ASP A 426 -22.43 12.17 14.46
CA ASP A 426 -22.89 13.52 14.85
C ASP A 426 -23.38 13.64 16.31
N LYS A 427 -23.48 12.51 17.00
CA LYS A 427 -23.88 12.40 18.40
C LYS A 427 -22.74 11.98 19.32
N VAL A 428 -21.56 11.70 18.76
CA VAL A 428 -20.34 11.42 19.51
C VAL A 428 -19.80 12.75 20.04
N GLU A 429 -19.49 12.77 21.33
CA GLU A 429 -18.76 13.88 21.94
C GLU A 429 -17.26 13.67 21.65
N ASP A 430 -16.67 14.61 20.91
CA ASP A 430 -15.24 14.57 20.63
C ASP A 430 -14.46 14.93 21.90
N THR A 431 -13.68 13.97 22.40
CA THR A 431 -12.85 14.14 23.59
C THR A 431 -11.41 14.50 23.25
N ALA A 432 -11.07 14.55 21.96
CA ALA A 432 -9.71 14.85 21.54
C ALA A 432 -9.44 16.36 21.59
N VAL A 433 -8.31 16.74 22.18
CA VAL A 433 -7.89 18.14 22.32
C VAL A 433 -6.67 18.37 21.44
N THR A 434 -6.72 19.39 20.58
CA THR A 434 -5.60 19.75 19.70
C THR A 434 -4.93 21.05 20.16
N VAL A 435 -3.63 20.98 20.43
CA VAL A 435 -2.81 22.12 20.82
C VAL A 435 -1.86 22.49 19.69
N LYS A 436 -1.86 23.76 19.28
CA LYS A 436 -0.86 24.29 18.34
C LYS A 436 0.46 24.48 19.08
N LEU A 437 1.51 23.84 18.58
CA LEU A 437 2.82 23.86 19.23
C LEU A 437 3.73 24.94 18.64
N GLY A 438 3.76 25.06 17.30
CA GLY A 438 4.58 26.05 16.60
C GLY A 438 6.06 26.03 17.01
N LYS A 439 6.59 24.85 17.36
CA LYS A 439 7.98 24.67 17.79
C LYS A 439 8.82 24.31 16.58
N THR A 440 10.07 24.78 16.57
CA THR A 440 11.00 24.53 15.48
C THR A 440 12.31 24.01 16.03
N ILE A 441 12.79 22.90 15.49
CA ILE A 441 14.11 22.32 15.81
C ILE A 441 15.01 22.54 14.60
N ASN A 442 16.13 23.25 14.79
CA ASN A 442 17.12 23.44 13.74
C ASN A 442 18.14 22.30 13.79
N ILE A 443 18.36 21.66 12.64
CA ILE A 443 19.39 20.66 12.43
C ILE A 443 20.52 21.33 11.67
N ASP A 444 21.43 21.92 12.45
CA ASP A 444 22.56 22.74 11.99
C ASP A 444 22.12 23.77 10.94
N ASP A 445 22.82 23.88 9.82
CA ASP A 445 22.45 24.71 8.67
C ASP A 445 21.65 23.94 7.61
N LYS A 446 21.32 22.66 7.85
CA LYS A 446 20.77 21.75 6.85
C LYS A 446 19.25 21.72 6.81
N ALA A 447 18.62 21.63 7.97
CA ALA A 447 17.19 21.39 8.03
C ALA A 447 16.51 22.04 9.24
N VAL A 448 15.20 22.15 9.11
CA VAL A 448 14.28 22.74 10.07
C VAL A 448 13.12 21.77 10.23
N VAL A 449 12.89 21.32 11.47
CA VAL A 449 11.76 20.47 11.83
C VAL A 449 10.72 21.32 12.52
N ASP A 450 9.61 21.57 11.82
CA ASP A 450 8.49 22.36 12.33
C ASP A 450 7.46 21.43 12.95
N ILE A 451 7.37 21.44 14.28
CA ILE A 451 6.35 20.72 15.05
C ILE A 451 5.10 21.59 15.09
N MET A 452 4.07 21.15 14.38
CA MET A 452 2.90 21.96 14.06
C MET A 452 1.88 21.95 15.19
N ASP A 453 1.40 20.76 15.53
CA ASP A 453 0.41 20.53 16.59
C ASP A 453 0.54 19.13 17.18
N ALA A 454 -0.03 18.99 18.38
CA ALA A 454 -0.29 17.71 19.01
C ALA A 454 -1.78 17.60 19.32
N THR A 455 -2.36 16.44 19.04
CA THR A 455 -3.73 16.10 19.42
C THR A 455 -3.66 14.97 20.44
N TYR A 456 -4.26 15.14 21.61
CA TYR A 456 -4.39 14.11 22.64
C TYR A 456 -5.81 13.58 22.66
N SER A 457 -5.96 12.26 22.84
CA SER A 457 -7.22 11.54 22.96
C SER A 457 -7.10 10.45 24.05
N LYS A 458 -8.25 9.94 24.49
CA LYS A 458 -8.37 8.82 25.43
C LYS A 458 -7.58 7.57 25.01
N ASN A 459 -7.54 7.25 23.72
CA ASN A 459 -6.93 6.01 23.20
C ASN A 459 -5.53 6.22 22.59
N GLY A 460 -5.02 7.44 22.66
CA GLY A 460 -3.67 7.79 22.24
C GLY A 460 -3.61 9.22 21.76
N SER A 461 -2.46 9.58 21.21
CA SER A 461 -2.20 10.93 20.72
C SER A 461 -1.54 10.91 19.34
N ARG A 462 -1.53 12.07 18.71
CA ARG A 462 -0.87 12.32 17.43
C ARG A 462 -0.04 13.59 17.51
N ILE A 463 1.18 13.56 16.98
CA ILE A 463 1.97 14.77 16.70
C ILE A 463 2.09 14.93 15.19
N ARG A 464 1.92 16.17 14.69
CA ARG A 464 2.21 16.51 13.30
C ARG A 464 3.46 17.39 13.21
N TYR A 465 4.38 17.01 12.33
CA TYR A 465 5.59 17.76 12.08
C TYR A 465 5.95 17.78 10.61
N LYS A 466 6.76 18.76 10.19
CA LYS A 466 7.26 18.87 8.83
C LYS A 466 8.77 19.05 8.83
N VAL A 467 9.46 18.35 7.94
CA VAL A 467 10.91 18.46 7.77
C VAL A 467 11.20 19.23 6.48
N ASN A 468 11.83 20.39 6.62
CA ASN A 468 12.24 21.25 5.51
C ASN A 468 13.75 21.44 5.52
N HIS A 469 14.36 21.73 4.37
CA HIS A 469 15.70 22.32 4.38
C HIS A 469 15.66 23.76 4.89
N THR A 470 16.78 24.26 5.43
CA THR A 470 16.91 25.72 5.63
C THR A 470 16.82 26.42 4.27
N LYS A 471 16.46 27.72 4.28
CA LYS A 471 16.37 28.50 3.03
C LYS A 471 17.73 28.58 2.34
N GLU A 472 18.78 28.69 3.13
CA GLU A 472 20.16 28.73 2.69
C GLU A 472 20.57 27.41 2.04
N GLU A 473 20.25 26.27 2.67
CA GLU A 473 20.57 24.95 2.13
C GLU A 473 19.79 24.62 0.87
N GLU A 474 18.49 24.94 0.84
CA GLU A 474 17.68 24.75 -0.37
C GLU A 474 18.23 25.59 -1.54
N ALA A 475 18.62 26.84 -1.28
CA ALA A 475 19.24 27.68 -2.30
C ALA A 475 20.59 27.12 -2.77
N ARG A 476 21.40 26.57 -1.85
CA ARG A 476 22.67 25.90 -2.18
C ARG A 476 22.43 24.69 -3.08
N LEU A 477 21.51 23.80 -2.71
CA LEU A 477 21.18 22.58 -3.45
C LEU A 477 20.64 22.91 -4.85
N ARG A 478 19.71 23.85 -4.97
CA ARG A 478 19.19 24.28 -6.28
C ARG A 478 20.28 24.85 -7.18
N LYS A 479 21.18 25.67 -6.62
CA LYS A 479 22.31 26.21 -7.37
C LYS A 479 23.25 25.09 -7.84
N LEU A 480 23.58 24.17 -6.94
CA LEU A 480 24.46 23.03 -7.22
C LEU A 480 23.88 22.13 -8.31
N LEU A 481 22.61 21.72 -8.19
CA LEU A 481 21.93 20.92 -9.21
C LEU A 481 21.90 21.63 -10.57
N LYS A 482 21.67 22.94 -10.57
CA LYS A 482 21.66 23.75 -11.80
C LYS A 482 23.03 23.85 -12.46
N GLU A 483 24.11 23.97 -11.70
CA GLU A 483 25.48 23.99 -12.23
C GLU A 483 25.85 22.68 -12.95
N HIS A 484 25.13 21.59 -12.67
CA HIS A 484 25.32 20.26 -13.25
C HIS A 484 24.16 19.81 -14.15
N ASP A 485 23.23 20.69 -14.54
CA ASP A 485 22.06 20.38 -15.36
C ASP A 485 21.16 19.25 -14.79
N GLN A 486 21.08 19.12 -13.46
CA GLN A 486 20.32 18.10 -12.73
C GLN A 486 19.21 18.66 -11.83
N GLU A 487 18.58 19.80 -12.19
CA GLU A 487 17.51 20.42 -11.39
C GLU A 487 16.33 19.47 -11.09
N TYR A 488 16.10 18.47 -11.94
CA TYR A 488 15.05 17.45 -11.76
C TYR A 488 15.25 16.56 -10.51
N ARG A 489 16.48 16.43 -9.99
CA ARG A 489 16.79 15.63 -8.80
C ARG A 489 16.37 16.28 -7.49
N MET A 490 15.80 17.48 -7.52
CA MET A 490 15.35 18.14 -6.30
C MET A 490 14.34 17.29 -5.55
N GLU A 491 13.38 16.66 -6.25
CA GLU A 491 12.33 15.84 -5.63
C GLU A 491 12.89 14.60 -4.91
N GLU A 492 13.87 13.93 -5.52
CA GLU A 492 14.65 12.82 -4.93
C GLU A 492 15.32 13.25 -3.61
N ILE A 493 15.99 14.41 -3.61
CA ILE A 493 16.63 14.96 -2.40
C ILE A 493 15.59 15.30 -1.34
N LEU A 494 14.41 15.78 -1.74
CA LEU A 494 13.36 16.07 -0.78
C LEU A 494 12.82 14.81 -0.11
N GLN A 495 12.79 13.67 -0.81
CA GLN A 495 12.38 12.37 -0.29
C GLN A 495 13.43 11.75 0.64
N GLY A 496 14.72 11.98 0.37
CA GLY A 496 15.84 11.49 1.19
C GLY A 496 16.07 12.26 2.50
N ARG A 497 15.03 12.90 3.07
CA ARG A 497 15.08 13.55 4.38
C ARG A 497 14.37 12.68 5.41
N HIS A 498 15.10 12.25 6.43
CA HIS A 498 14.53 11.47 7.52
C HIS A 498 14.87 12.12 8.85
N VAL A 499 13.88 12.21 9.71
CA VAL A 499 14.05 12.65 11.10
C VAL A 499 13.34 11.64 11.99
N GLY A 500 14.08 11.11 12.95
CA GLY A 500 13.58 10.20 13.97
C GLY A 500 13.18 10.98 15.22
N LEU A 501 11.88 11.00 15.54
CA LEU A 501 11.34 11.60 16.76
C LEU A 501 10.72 10.53 17.66
N HIS A 502 11.07 10.56 18.94
CA HIS A 502 10.41 9.78 19.99
C HIS A 502 9.62 10.70 20.91
N VAL A 503 8.49 10.17 21.38
CA VAL A 503 7.76 10.74 22.51
C VAL A 503 8.20 10.02 23.76
N THR A 504 8.52 10.79 24.80
CA THR A 504 9.05 10.27 26.06
C THR A 504 8.39 10.92 27.27
N THR A 505 8.40 10.24 28.40
CA THR A 505 8.06 10.84 29.71
C THR A 505 9.21 11.74 30.20
N GLU A 506 9.03 12.50 31.27
CA GLU A 506 10.11 13.29 31.92
C GLU A 506 11.35 12.43 32.27
N GLU A 507 11.17 11.17 32.65
CA GLU A 507 12.24 10.22 33.00
C GLU A 507 12.83 9.47 31.78
N GLU A 508 12.48 9.90 30.55
CA GLU A 508 12.93 9.30 29.27
C GLU A 508 12.42 7.87 29.03
N HIS A 509 11.32 7.48 29.67
CA HIS A 509 10.59 6.28 29.26
C HIS A 509 9.99 6.48 27.87
N LEU A 510 10.07 5.45 27.03
CA LEU A 510 9.61 5.51 25.64
C LEU A 510 8.11 5.28 25.58
N VAL A 511 7.37 6.22 24.97
CA VAL A 511 5.94 6.06 24.77
C VAL A 511 5.70 5.21 23.53
N LEU A 512 4.89 4.15 23.67
CA LEU A 512 4.71 3.15 22.62
C LEU A 512 3.93 3.72 21.42
N PRO A 513 4.37 3.47 20.18
CA PRO A 513 3.61 3.86 18.98
C PRO A 513 2.33 3.04 18.85
N ASN A 514 1.25 3.65 18.33
CA ASN A 514 0.03 2.92 17.97
C ASN A 514 0.12 2.38 16.53
N TYR A 515 0.76 3.12 15.63
CA TYR A 515 0.93 2.77 14.22
C TYR A 515 2.41 2.83 13.85
N PHE A 516 2.93 1.75 13.26
CA PHE A 516 4.25 1.74 12.64
C PHE A 516 4.14 2.29 11.22
N HIS A 517 4.64 3.50 11.01
CA HIS A 517 4.64 4.12 9.68
C HIS A 517 5.75 3.48 8.83
N PHE A 518 5.39 2.65 7.85
CA PHE A 518 6.32 2.30 6.78
C PHE A 518 6.57 3.57 5.96
N MET A 519 7.83 3.99 5.89
CA MET A 519 8.29 5.30 5.40
C MET A 519 7.99 5.56 3.92
N VAL A 520 6.73 5.82 3.56
CA VAL A 520 6.40 6.52 2.32
C VAL A 520 6.28 7.99 2.66
N TYR A 521 7.42 8.68 2.68
CA TYR A 521 7.48 10.12 2.94
C TYR A 521 6.93 10.87 1.73
N GLU A 522 5.76 11.50 1.86
CA GLU A 522 5.32 12.52 0.91
C GLU A 522 6.01 13.85 1.27
N PRO A 523 6.97 14.35 0.48
CA PRO A 523 7.88 15.40 0.94
C PRO A 523 7.23 16.74 1.29
N ASN A 524 5.98 16.93 0.85
CA ASN A 524 5.24 18.17 1.00
C ASN A 524 4.17 18.12 2.09
N GLU A 525 3.78 16.92 2.53
CA GLU A 525 2.75 16.74 3.56
C GLU A 525 3.38 16.66 4.96
N PRO A 526 2.63 17.06 6.01
CA PRO A 526 3.06 16.83 7.40
C PRO A 526 3.15 15.34 7.71
N VAL A 527 4.18 14.95 8.42
CA VAL A 527 4.34 13.61 8.98
C VAL A 527 3.52 13.52 10.26
N GLU A 528 2.79 12.42 10.41
CA GLU A 528 1.96 12.16 11.58
C GLU A 528 2.54 11.01 12.41
N LEU A 529 2.88 11.29 13.67
CA LEU A 529 3.37 10.32 14.64
C LEU A 529 2.24 9.97 15.62
N TYR A 530 1.76 8.72 15.56
CA TYR A 530 0.68 8.21 16.42
C TYR A 530 1.23 7.33 17.54
N PHE A 531 0.87 7.66 18.78
CA PHE A 531 1.37 6.96 19.97
C PHE A 531 0.27 6.71 21.00
N SER A 532 0.45 5.67 21.80
CA SER A 532 -0.45 5.27 22.87
C SER A 532 -0.27 6.14 24.12
N ASN A 533 -1.11 5.91 25.12
CA ASN A 533 -0.94 6.49 26.45
C ASN A 533 -0.10 5.60 27.37
N TYR A 534 0.65 4.62 26.83
CA TYR A 534 1.47 3.70 27.61
C TYR A 534 2.94 3.85 27.26
N TYR A 535 3.81 3.64 28.26
CA TYR A 535 5.25 3.70 28.08
C TYR A 535 5.96 2.46 28.62
N ILE A 536 7.11 2.21 28.03
CA ILE A 536 8.07 1.17 28.43
C ILE A 536 9.34 1.83 28.97
N GLY A 537 10.23 1.01 29.53
CA GLY A 537 11.51 1.49 30.04
C GLY A 537 12.31 2.32 29.03
N ASN A 538 13.25 3.12 29.55
CA ASN A 538 14.13 3.94 28.72
C ASN A 538 15.06 3.08 27.85
N GLU A 539 15.79 3.70 26.94
CA GLU A 539 16.62 3.00 25.97
C GLU A 539 17.63 2.01 26.60
N GLN A 540 18.25 2.37 27.73
CA GLN A 540 19.15 1.48 28.45
C GLN A 540 18.42 0.23 28.97
N GLN A 541 17.22 0.39 29.50
CA GLN A 541 16.39 -0.72 29.95
C GLN A 541 15.93 -1.61 28.78
N GLN A 542 15.62 -1.03 27.62
CA GLN A 542 15.30 -1.78 26.40
C GLN A 542 16.48 -2.63 25.92
N GLN A 543 17.69 -2.04 25.88
CA GLN A 543 18.92 -2.76 25.51
C GLN A 543 19.23 -3.93 26.47
N MET A 544 18.79 -3.82 27.73
CA MET A 544 18.87 -4.91 28.72
C MET A 544 17.74 -5.94 28.60
N GLY A 545 16.87 -5.83 27.60
CA GLY A 545 15.77 -6.76 27.34
C GLY A 545 14.47 -6.44 28.08
N ASN A 546 14.37 -5.31 28.80
CA ASN A 546 13.19 -4.97 29.58
C ASN A 546 12.15 -4.20 28.74
N HIS A 547 11.31 -4.97 28.04
CA HIS A 547 10.26 -4.45 27.17
C HIS A 547 8.86 -4.46 27.85
N GLN A 548 8.79 -4.43 29.19
CA GLN A 548 7.51 -4.45 29.90
C GLN A 548 6.87 -3.06 29.95
N ILE A 549 5.53 -3.01 29.99
CA ILE A 549 4.80 -1.78 30.31
C ILE A 549 5.17 -1.34 31.72
N GLN A 550 5.54 -0.07 31.88
CA GLN A 550 5.93 0.51 33.16
C GLN A 550 4.90 1.49 33.71
N GLY A 551 3.96 1.94 32.88
CA GLY A 551 2.87 2.79 33.32
C GLY A 551 2.04 3.35 32.17
N LYS A 552 1.03 4.13 32.57
CA LYS A 552 0.11 4.84 31.71
C LYS A 552 0.20 6.34 32.00
N ILE A 553 0.17 7.15 30.94
CA ILE A 553 0.17 8.60 30.99
C ILE A 553 -1.26 9.05 31.26
N GLU A 554 -1.48 9.66 32.41
CA GLU A 554 -2.79 10.18 32.81
C GLU A 554 -2.97 11.63 32.35
N ASN A 555 -1.89 12.43 32.38
CA ASN A 555 -1.91 13.82 31.95
C ASN A 555 -0.79 14.14 30.95
N PRO A 556 -0.98 13.84 29.66
CA PRO A 556 0.07 14.02 28.66
C PRO A 556 0.49 15.48 28.49
N GLU A 557 -0.35 16.45 28.83
CA GLU A 557 0.00 17.88 28.84
C GLU A 557 1.09 18.24 29.85
N GLU A 558 1.36 17.38 30.82
CA GLU A 558 2.35 17.62 31.88
C GLU A 558 3.55 16.70 31.80
N GLU A 559 3.36 15.52 31.21
CA GLU A 559 4.31 14.41 31.32
C GLU A 559 5.11 14.16 30.04
N LEU A 560 4.66 14.69 28.88
CA LEU A 560 5.24 14.35 27.59
C LEU A 560 6.29 15.32 27.05
N TYR A 561 7.29 14.72 26.42
CA TYR A 561 8.41 15.39 25.79
C TYR A 561 8.69 14.76 24.43
N ILE A 562 9.18 15.58 23.50
CA ILE A 562 9.71 15.10 22.24
C ILE A 562 11.23 15.13 22.28
N LYS A 563 11.85 14.04 21.83
CA LYS A 563 13.29 13.90 21.71
C LYS A 563 13.61 13.37 20.33
N MET A 564 14.54 14.03 19.65
CA MET A 564 15.08 13.53 18.40
C MET A 564 16.14 12.48 18.72
N PHE A 565 16.14 11.36 18.00
CA PHE A 565 17.13 10.29 18.19
C PHE A 565 18.09 10.16 17.00
N GLY A 566 17.75 10.76 15.85
CA GLY A 566 18.60 10.75 14.68
C GLY A 566 17.97 11.58 13.55
N ALA A 567 18.79 11.96 12.60
CA ALA A 567 18.34 12.56 11.35
C ALA A 567 19.29 12.15 10.23
N SER A 568 18.76 11.92 9.05
CA SER A 568 19.56 11.65 7.87
C SER A 568 19.10 12.47 6.67
N PHE A 569 20.07 12.96 5.91
CA PHE A 569 19.83 13.81 4.75
C PHE A 569 20.63 13.32 3.56
N GLN A 570 19.96 13.10 2.44
CA GLN A 570 20.58 12.83 1.17
C GLN A 570 21.15 14.13 0.56
N GLU A 571 22.42 14.11 0.18
CA GLU A 571 23.08 15.17 -0.58
C GLU A 571 23.51 14.64 -1.95
N PRO A 572 23.27 15.36 -3.05
CA PRO A 572 23.71 14.92 -4.37
C PRO A 572 25.23 15.05 -4.52
N THR A 573 25.83 14.10 -5.24
CA THR A 573 27.25 14.16 -5.62
C THR A 573 27.43 13.95 -7.12
N PHE A 574 28.56 14.44 -7.65
CA PHE A 574 28.87 14.48 -9.10
C PHE A 574 30.25 13.91 -9.42
N PHE A 575 30.71 12.97 -8.61
CA PHE A 575 32.01 12.35 -8.78
C PHE A 575 31.92 11.20 -9.79
N SER A 576 32.92 11.09 -10.67
CA SER A 576 33.07 9.99 -11.62
C SER A 576 34.54 9.66 -11.81
N LEU A 577 34.88 8.38 -11.78
CA LEU A 577 36.22 7.85 -11.96
C LEU A 577 36.21 6.69 -12.95
N GLU A 578 37.08 6.74 -13.95
CA GLU A 578 37.34 5.61 -14.83
C GLU A 578 38.49 4.77 -14.25
N VAL A 579 38.22 3.49 -14.01
CA VAL A 579 39.20 2.53 -13.47
C VAL A 579 39.43 1.42 -14.49
N PRO A 580 40.61 1.36 -15.13
CA PRO A 580 40.97 0.24 -15.98
C PRO A 580 40.94 -1.05 -15.18
N LEU A 581 40.32 -2.10 -15.72
CA LEU A 581 40.18 -3.38 -15.02
C LEU A 581 41.46 -4.20 -15.13
N LYS A 582 42.51 -3.70 -14.50
CA LYS A 582 43.85 -4.28 -14.48
C LYS A 582 44.37 -4.30 -13.05
N GLU A 583 45.00 -5.41 -12.68
CA GLU A 583 45.64 -5.57 -11.37
C GLU A 583 46.50 -4.36 -11.01
N THR A 584 46.18 -3.77 -9.87
CA THR A 584 46.73 -2.51 -9.40
C THR A 584 46.84 -2.58 -7.88
N GLU A 585 48.08 -2.63 -7.36
CA GLU A 585 48.33 -2.69 -5.92
C GLU A 585 47.85 -1.42 -5.20
N THR A 586 48.16 -0.24 -5.73
CA THR A 586 47.69 1.05 -5.21
C THR A 586 47.89 2.13 -6.27
N THR A 587 46.83 2.84 -6.64
CA THR A 587 46.88 4.05 -7.48
C THR A 587 46.39 5.25 -6.68
N PRO A 588 47.21 6.31 -6.51
CA PRO A 588 46.79 7.53 -5.81
C PRO A 588 45.58 8.19 -6.49
N LEU A 589 44.63 8.62 -5.68
CA LEU A 589 43.53 9.50 -6.06
C LEU A 589 43.74 10.83 -5.34
N GLU A 590 43.87 11.92 -6.09
CA GLU A 590 43.93 13.28 -5.52
C GLU A 590 42.65 14.05 -5.87
N SER A 591 41.50 13.44 -5.57
CA SER A 591 40.19 14.02 -5.81
C SER A 591 39.39 14.13 -4.53
N GLU A 592 38.56 15.17 -4.46
CA GLU A 592 37.70 15.46 -3.32
C GLU A 592 36.27 15.69 -3.84
N PHE A 593 35.27 15.20 -3.11
CA PHE A 593 33.87 15.52 -3.36
C PHE A 593 33.14 15.66 -2.03
N SER A 594 32.32 16.70 -1.92
CA SER A 594 31.67 17.09 -0.66
C SER A 594 32.69 17.15 0.49
N ASN A 595 32.55 16.31 1.52
CA ASN A 595 33.46 16.26 2.67
C ASN A 595 34.42 15.07 2.62
N TYR A 596 34.51 14.37 1.49
CA TYR A 596 35.36 13.19 1.34
C TYR A 596 36.57 13.49 0.48
N LYS A 597 37.74 13.16 1.02
CA LYS A 597 38.99 13.10 0.27
C LYS A 597 39.29 11.66 -0.11
N LEU A 598 39.36 11.38 -1.40
CA LEU A 598 39.86 10.10 -1.87
C LEU A 598 41.39 10.12 -1.78
N LEU A 599 41.99 9.00 -1.40
CA LEU A 599 43.43 8.86 -1.23
C LEU A 599 44.03 7.94 -2.29
N ASP A 600 43.42 6.78 -2.48
CA ASP A 600 43.89 5.78 -3.43
C ASP A 600 42.81 4.75 -3.73
N TYR A 601 42.99 4.00 -4.82
CA TYR A 601 42.26 2.78 -5.07
C TYR A 601 43.21 1.61 -5.35
N SER A 602 42.74 0.40 -5.08
CA SER A 602 43.40 -0.84 -5.46
C SER A 602 42.40 -1.77 -6.13
N LEU A 603 42.89 -2.54 -7.11
CA LEU A 603 42.10 -3.54 -7.82
C LEU A 603 42.89 -4.85 -7.86
N THR A 604 42.39 -5.86 -7.17
CA THR A 604 43.07 -7.15 -7.06
C THR A 604 42.24 -8.25 -7.71
N PRO A 605 42.76 -8.96 -8.74
CA PRO A 605 42.05 -10.12 -9.30
C PRO A 605 42.13 -11.31 -8.35
N GLU A 606 40.99 -11.92 -8.06
CA GLU A 606 40.93 -13.24 -7.42
C GLU A 606 40.82 -14.31 -8.51
N LYS A 607 41.56 -15.41 -8.32
CA LYS A 607 41.66 -16.49 -9.31
C LYS A 607 41.21 -17.81 -8.70
N ASP A 608 40.55 -18.63 -9.52
CA ASP A 608 40.22 -20.01 -9.17
C ASP A 608 41.49 -20.90 -9.11
N GLY A 609 41.29 -22.18 -8.76
CA GLY A 609 42.37 -23.18 -8.72
C GLY A 609 43.03 -23.47 -10.08
N GLU A 610 42.42 -23.04 -11.19
CA GLU A 610 42.92 -23.19 -12.56
C GLU A 610 43.65 -21.92 -13.06
N GLY A 611 43.55 -20.82 -12.32
CA GLY A 611 44.18 -19.54 -12.62
C GLY A 611 43.31 -18.55 -13.41
N ASN A 612 42.04 -18.86 -13.64
CA ASN A 612 41.09 -17.95 -14.26
C ASN A 612 40.63 -16.90 -13.25
N ILE A 613 40.45 -15.66 -13.69
CA ILE A 613 39.97 -14.58 -12.81
C ILE A 613 38.47 -14.77 -12.59
N THR A 614 38.07 -14.97 -11.34
CA THR A 614 36.66 -15.15 -10.96
C THR A 614 36.02 -13.83 -10.54
N LYS A 615 36.80 -12.91 -9.95
CA LYS A 615 36.34 -11.59 -9.53
C LYS A 615 37.49 -10.60 -9.39
N TYR A 616 37.16 -9.31 -9.32
CA TYR A 616 38.10 -8.25 -8.95
C TYR A 616 37.65 -7.56 -7.67
N ALA A 617 38.46 -7.62 -6.62
CA ALA A 617 38.25 -6.86 -5.41
C ALA A 617 38.69 -5.40 -5.64
N LEU A 618 37.74 -4.49 -5.69
CA LEU A 618 37.95 -3.04 -5.79
C LEU A 618 37.83 -2.41 -4.41
N ILE A 619 38.86 -1.68 -4.01
CA ILE A 619 38.87 -0.89 -2.76
C ILE A 619 39.18 0.55 -3.12
N ILE A 620 38.34 1.49 -2.67
CA ILE A 620 38.66 2.92 -2.66
C ILE A 620 38.86 3.36 -1.21
N ASN A 621 40.02 3.90 -0.92
CA ASN A 621 40.35 4.47 0.37
C ASN A 621 40.19 5.99 0.36
N GLY A 622 39.75 6.53 1.49
CA GLY A 622 39.62 7.96 1.68
C GLY A 622 39.47 8.36 3.13
N GLU A 623 39.17 9.63 3.35
CA GLU A 623 39.01 10.26 4.66
C GLU A 623 37.76 11.16 4.63
N ASN A 624 36.95 11.10 5.68
CA ASN A 624 35.91 12.10 5.91
C ASN A 624 36.56 13.30 6.61
N GLN A 625 36.42 14.48 6.02
CA GLN A 625 36.97 15.74 6.52
C GLN A 625 36.02 16.43 7.52
N GLN A 626 34.78 15.97 7.66
CA GLN A 626 33.81 16.49 8.63
C GLN A 626 33.84 15.66 9.92
N GLU A 627 34.13 16.33 11.02
CA GLU A 627 34.15 15.76 12.38
C GLU A 627 32.69 15.52 12.87
N GLY A 628 32.40 14.34 13.41
CA GLY A 628 31.09 14.01 14.01
C GLY A 628 29.94 13.67 13.04
N ALA A 629 30.17 13.61 11.74
CA ALA A 629 29.16 13.22 10.75
C ALA A 629 29.50 11.85 10.13
N ARG A 630 28.53 10.93 10.16
CA ARG A 630 28.62 9.63 9.48
C ARG A 630 27.92 9.75 8.13
N GLY A 631 28.63 9.55 7.03
CA GLY A 631 28.04 9.58 5.70
C GLY A 631 28.13 8.24 4.98
N ASP A 632 27.01 7.77 4.44
CA ASP A 632 26.94 6.65 3.51
C ASP A 632 26.98 7.17 2.08
N ILE A 633 27.96 6.72 1.29
CA ILE A 633 28.10 7.14 -0.10
C ILE A 633 27.33 6.16 -0.98
N GLY A 634 26.37 6.67 -1.74
CA GLY A 634 25.69 5.93 -2.80
C GLY A 634 26.60 5.78 -4.00
N TRP A 635 27.37 4.70 -4.03
CA TRP A 635 28.23 4.35 -5.15
C TRP A 635 27.45 3.61 -6.24
N SER A 636 27.72 3.95 -7.50
CA SER A 636 27.32 3.14 -8.64
C SER A 636 28.53 2.73 -9.45
N VAL A 637 28.50 1.50 -9.97
CA VAL A 637 29.53 0.93 -10.82
C VAL A 637 28.88 0.54 -12.14
N SER A 638 29.47 1.00 -13.23
CA SER A 638 28.96 0.79 -14.59
C SER A 638 30.10 0.60 -15.58
N ASP A 639 29.82 0.11 -16.78
CA ASP A 639 30.78 0.13 -17.88
C ASP A 639 30.82 1.52 -18.56
N GLN A 640 31.69 1.69 -19.55
CA GLN A 640 31.78 2.95 -20.32
C GLN A 640 30.52 3.25 -21.16
N SER A 641 29.64 2.26 -21.38
CA SER A 641 28.36 2.43 -22.07
C SER A 641 27.22 2.83 -21.12
N GLY A 642 27.48 2.81 -19.80
CA GLY A 642 26.51 3.11 -18.75
C GLY A 642 25.69 1.90 -18.29
N ASN A 643 26.04 0.68 -18.71
CA ASN A 643 25.41 -0.53 -18.20
C ASN A 643 25.85 -0.78 -16.76
N TYR A 644 24.90 -1.10 -15.89
CA TYR A 644 25.20 -1.43 -14.50
C TYR A 644 26.08 -2.68 -14.42
N ILE A 645 27.11 -2.62 -13.57
CA ILE A 645 27.98 -3.76 -13.29
C ILE A 645 27.59 -4.33 -11.93
N PRO A 646 27.18 -5.61 -11.86
CA PRO A 646 26.88 -6.25 -10.59
C PRO A 646 28.10 -6.23 -9.66
N THR A 647 27.85 -5.84 -8.42
CA THR A 647 28.86 -5.84 -7.36
C THR A 647 28.38 -6.65 -6.17
N GLU A 648 29.20 -7.58 -5.71
CA GLU A 648 29.05 -8.20 -4.40
C GLU A 648 29.84 -7.37 -3.39
N GLY A 649 29.39 -7.25 -2.15
CA GLY A 649 30.05 -6.35 -1.21
C GLY A 649 29.72 -6.61 0.23
N TRP A 650 30.68 -6.28 1.09
CA TRP A 650 30.54 -6.36 2.54
C TRP A 650 30.29 -4.95 3.08
N TYR A 651 29.20 -4.75 3.81
CA TYR A 651 29.04 -3.55 4.63
C TYR A 651 30.09 -3.58 5.73
N HIS A 652 31.18 -2.83 5.56
CA HIS A 652 32.23 -2.70 6.56
C HIS A 652 31.83 -1.67 7.62
N TYR A 653 30.80 -2.00 8.40
CA TYR A 653 30.36 -1.18 9.55
C TYR A 653 31.52 -0.82 10.49
N GLU A 654 32.53 -1.69 10.60
CA GLU A 654 33.72 -1.49 11.45
C GLU A 654 34.60 -0.31 11.02
N ASP A 655 34.70 -0.02 9.72
CA ASP A 655 35.52 1.09 9.19
C ASP A 655 34.73 2.42 9.17
N MET A 656 33.41 2.40 9.36
CA MET A 656 32.57 3.59 9.28
C MET A 656 32.91 4.64 10.33
N GLN A 657 33.16 4.20 11.57
CA GLN A 657 33.54 5.05 12.71
C GLN A 657 35.05 5.28 12.85
N LYS A 658 35.85 4.74 11.93
CA LYS A 658 37.31 4.89 11.98
C LYS A 658 37.72 6.32 11.58
N GLU A 659 38.51 6.96 12.44
CA GLU A 659 39.15 8.23 12.13
C GLU A 659 40.34 8.06 11.16
N GLY A 660 40.53 9.03 10.27
CA GLY A 660 41.59 9.01 9.25
C GLY A 660 41.29 8.05 8.10
N LYS A 661 42.34 7.42 7.56
CA LYS A 661 42.25 6.54 6.37
C LYS A 661 41.32 5.34 6.62
N LYS A 662 40.22 5.29 5.85
CA LYS A 662 39.24 4.20 5.84
C LYS A 662 38.86 3.78 4.43
N LYS A 663 38.27 2.59 4.31
CA LYS A 663 37.69 2.10 3.06
C LYS A 663 36.34 2.78 2.85
N LEU A 664 36.23 3.60 1.81
CA LEU A 664 34.98 4.27 1.43
C LEU A 664 34.14 3.42 0.47
N LEU A 665 34.78 2.55 -0.29
CA LEU A 665 34.15 1.53 -1.12
C LEU A 665 34.99 0.25 -1.02
N HIS A 666 34.32 -0.88 -0.81
CA HIS A 666 34.92 -2.20 -0.99
C HIS A 666 33.88 -3.13 -1.59
N VAL A 667 34.09 -3.45 -2.86
CA VAL A 667 33.19 -4.29 -3.64
C VAL A 667 33.98 -5.28 -4.46
N ASP A 668 33.43 -6.48 -4.59
CA ASP A 668 33.84 -7.50 -5.50
C ASP A 668 33.08 -7.33 -6.80
N ILE A 669 33.82 -7.01 -7.86
CA ILE A 669 33.31 -7.00 -9.22
C ILE A 669 33.29 -8.43 -9.71
N VAL A 670 32.09 -8.95 -9.88
CA VAL A 670 31.83 -10.33 -10.28
C VAL A 670 31.23 -10.35 -11.67
N ASN A 671 31.58 -11.37 -12.45
CA ASN A 671 30.95 -11.58 -13.74
C ASN A 671 29.73 -12.47 -13.57
N HIS A 672 28.56 -11.88 -13.27
CA HIS A 672 27.29 -12.62 -13.23
C HIS A 672 26.69 -12.70 -14.64
N GLY A 673 27.28 -13.51 -15.54
CA GLY A 673 26.70 -14.01 -16.80
C GLY A 673 26.12 -12.99 -17.81
N THR A 674 26.17 -11.69 -17.54
CA THR A 674 25.58 -10.58 -18.33
C THR A 674 26.61 -9.94 -19.25
N HIS A 675 27.90 -10.17 -19.00
CA HIS A 675 29.00 -9.82 -19.88
C HIS A 675 29.87 -11.06 -20.13
N ASP A 676 30.00 -11.51 -21.39
CA ASP A 676 30.84 -12.67 -21.74
C ASP A 676 32.31 -12.51 -21.25
N GLU A 677 32.75 -11.27 -21.03
CA GLU A 677 34.06 -10.90 -20.51
C GLU A 677 33.93 -9.69 -19.57
N PHE A 678 34.80 -9.60 -18.56
CA PHE A 678 34.87 -8.39 -17.75
C PHE A 678 35.14 -7.14 -18.62
N PRO A 679 34.53 -5.99 -18.33
CA PRO A 679 34.76 -4.77 -19.09
C PRO A 679 36.21 -4.30 -18.96
N GLU A 680 36.77 -3.72 -20.02
CA GLU A 680 38.15 -3.20 -19.99
C GLU A 680 38.32 -2.06 -18.98
N THR A 681 37.25 -1.30 -18.73
CA THR A 681 37.25 -0.13 -17.84
C THR A 681 35.91 0.00 -17.12
N LEU A 682 35.98 0.22 -15.80
CA LEU A 682 34.85 0.55 -14.95
C LEU A 682 34.66 2.05 -14.88
N VAL A 683 33.41 2.49 -14.80
CA VAL A 683 33.01 3.85 -14.46
C VAL A 683 32.37 3.80 -13.07
N ILE A 684 33.07 4.35 -12.09
CA ILE A 684 32.63 4.43 -10.70
C ILE A 684 32.13 5.83 -10.42
N LYS A 685 30.88 5.96 -9.97
CA LYS A 685 30.30 7.25 -9.61
C LYS A 685 29.87 7.25 -8.14
N ALA A 686 29.97 8.41 -7.51
CA ALA A 686 29.24 8.67 -6.28
C ALA A 686 28.06 9.58 -6.66
N ASP A 687 26.84 9.08 -6.50
CA ASP A 687 25.61 9.76 -6.94
C ASP A 687 24.95 10.58 -5.82
N TYR A 688 25.09 10.12 -4.58
CA TYR A 688 24.65 10.83 -3.39
C TYR A 688 25.44 10.44 -2.12
N ILE A 689 25.30 11.23 -1.07
CA ILE A 689 25.77 10.95 0.29
C ILE A 689 24.59 11.07 1.24
N TYR A 690 24.29 10.03 2.03
CA TYR A 690 23.40 10.11 3.17
C TYR A 690 24.20 10.50 4.40
N THR A 691 24.01 11.73 4.88
CA THR A 691 24.65 12.21 6.11
C THR A 691 23.73 11.92 7.30
N HIS A 692 24.22 11.17 8.27
CA HIS A 692 23.52 10.80 9.51
C HIS A 692 24.00 11.65 10.69
N TYR A 693 23.05 12.03 11.54
CA TYR A 693 23.23 12.89 12.71
C TYR A 693 22.78 12.15 14.00
N ASP A 694 23.28 10.93 14.19
CA ASP A 694 22.82 10.02 15.26
C ASP A 694 23.60 10.19 16.58
N GLU A 695 24.83 10.73 16.52
CA GLU A 695 25.71 10.86 17.69
C GLU A 695 25.55 12.20 18.43
N LYS A 696 24.66 13.07 17.95
CA LYS A 696 24.39 14.38 18.56
C LYS A 696 23.44 14.22 19.74
N GLU A 697 23.83 14.73 20.91
CA GLU A 697 22.87 14.86 22.03
C GLU A 697 21.82 15.90 21.66
N TRP A 698 20.61 15.41 21.36
CA TRP A 698 19.47 16.27 21.07
C TRP A 698 18.81 16.71 22.35
N GLU A 699 18.55 18.02 22.45
CA GLU A 699 17.77 18.57 23.54
C GLU A 699 16.36 17.94 23.53
N LYS A 700 15.90 17.59 24.73
CA LYS A 700 14.56 17.12 24.99
C LYS A 700 13.67 18.33 25.25
N PHE A 701 12.56 18.42 24.53
CA PHE A 701 11.64 19.56 24.65
C PHE A 701 10.31 19.12 25.24
N PRO A 702 9.74 19.85 26.22
CA PRO A 702 8.39 19.58 26.69
C PRO A 702 7.43 19.74 25.52
N LEU A 703 6.56 18.76 25.33
CA LEU A 703 5.62 18.75 24.23
C LEU A 703 4.63 19.92 24.39
N PHE A 704 4.17 20.17 25.62
CA PHE A 704 3.24 21.24 25.97
C PHE A 704 3.89 22.22 26.96
N THR A 705 3.71 23.53 26.77
CA THR A 705 4.23 24.57 27.68
C THR A 705 3.12 25.22 28.51
N GLN A 706 3.44 25.69 29.73
CA GLN A 706 2.47 26.33 30.64
C GLN A 706 1.68 27.51 30.05
N LYS A 707 2.16 28.12 28.96
CA LYS A 707 1.48 29.25 28.30
C LYS A 707 0.38 28.77 27.35
N GLU A 708 0.58 27.61 26.72
CA GLU A 708 -0.40 26.95 25.84
C GLU A 708 -1.56 26.35 26.66
N LYS A 709 -1.32 26.03 27.95
CA LYS A 709 -2.34 25.56 28.91
C LYS A 709 -3.49 26.56 29.19
N ASN A 710 -3.25 27.86 29.03
CA ASN A 710 -4.26 28.87 29.33
C ASN A 710 -5.22 29.13 28.16
N ASP A 711 -4.85 28.73 26.94
CA ASP A 711 -5.68 28.94 25.76
C ASP A 711 -6.69 27.77 25.60
N SER A 712 -6.35 26.54 26.02
CA SER A 712 -7.24 25.36 25.97
C SER A 712 -8.39 25.36 26.99
N GLU A 713 -8.25 26.07 28.13
CA GLU A 713 -9.35 26.25 29.10
C GLU A 713 -10.35 27.36 28.69
N SER A 714 -10.16 28.00 27.52
CA SER A 714 -10.93 29.19 27.12
C SER A 714 -11.78 29.05 25.84
N GLU A 715 -11.87 27.86 25.25
CA GLU A 715 -12.77 27.58 24.10
C GLU A 715 -14.01 26.75 24.48
#